data_AF-A0A1B8FF23-F1
#
_entry.id   AF-A0A1B8FF23-F1
#
_cell.length_a   1.000
_cell.length_b   1.000
_cell.length_c   1.000
_cell.angle_alpha   90.00
_cell.angle_beta   90.00
_cell.angle_gamma   90.00
#
_symmetry.space_group_name_H-M   'P 1'
#
loop_
_entity.id
_entity.type
_entity.pdbx_description
1 polymer ?
#
loop_
_entity_poly.entity_id
_entity_poly.type
_entity_poly.pdbx_seq_one_letter_code
_entity_poly.pdbx_strand_id
1 'polypeptide(L)'
;MTAFRYLCGALAAAGTVLQGVSAQGVAGTYTDADTGIIFATQTIPDGNPLQGLTAGGFTVGLALPANAATVDATEYIGLIIGSSTNATMAGTGWAGFSHGGGMTNNLLLMAWPYDGKILTSFRQASGYVDPKIYTGNAVLSQISATINATHYKLIYRCQNCLALDLSGNTDTTHSTGGVLVLAWAQAYPAPITPSDPNSDIVQHDNGMGIFGAPAANMVQADYAKWAALAVPPTTTSAPTSTGTAPPTTTTTKFPVIPVPTGTYDYIVVGGGAGGIPVADKLSETGKSTLLIERGPPSSGRWNGTMKPTWLEGTNLTRFDVPGLCNEIWVDSAGIACNDIDQMAGCVLGGGTAINAALWWKPNPIDWDYNFPTGWKAADMVAATNRVFSRIPGTDTPSMDGLRYLQQGEHVIAAGLKQGGWKEVTANNVPGEKTKTFSHTPFMFSNGERGGPMATYLVTASARKNFGRWENTSVRRVIRVGGHITGVEVEPYAAGGYTGIVNVTPITGRVVLSAGTFGTTKILMRSGIGPADSLAIVNTSTIDGPTMIKSEDWITLPVGQNLEDHTNTDLVISHPDVVFYDFYEAYTDPIVADRDAYLNKRSGILAEAAPNIGPMFWDVIPGADGISRQLQWTARVEGSLGEKNGKTMTLSQYLGRGAVSRGRLNILKDLTMAVSKVPYLHDANDIAAVVKGIENLQTALSGVKNLTWLQPAPGVNATDYVKNMVVSTSNRRANHWIGTAKIGSDDGRNGGTAVVDLNTKVYGTDNLFVVDASIFPGMVTTNPSALIVIAAEQAAAKIIALPNTVAQAKYQPCGGQSYSGSFLCAAGSTCTYSNPWYSQCL
;
A
#
# COMPACT_ATOMS: atom_id res chain seq x y z
N MET A 1 -28.97 30.08 -9.19
CA MET A 1 -29.73 28.89 -9.65
C MET A 1 -28.76 27.81 -10.18
N THR A 2 -27.77 27.41 -9.37
CA THR A 2 -26.68 26.49 -9.79
C THR A 2 -26.24 25.55 -8.67
N ALA A 3 -27.17 25.22 -7.76
CA ALA A 3 -26.95 24.31 -6.65
C ALA A 3 -28.11 23.31 -6.58
N PHE A 4 -28.29 22.46 -7.59
CA PHE A 4 -29.29 21.39 -7.58
C PHE A 4 -29.05 20.37 -8.72
N ARG A 5 -27.86 19.74 -8.81
CA ARG A 5 -27.61 18.63 -9.78
C ARG A 5 -26.64 17.53 -9.29
N TYR A 6 -26.48 17.34 -7.98
CA TYR A 6 -25.71 16.21 -7.41
C TYR A 6 -26.58 15.23 -6.60
N LEU A 7 -27.87 15.12 -6.92
CA LEU A 7 -28.76 14.10 -6.37
C LEU A 7 -29.22 13.19 -7.51
N CYS A 8 -28.52 12.07 -7.72
CA CYS A 8 -29.07 10.83 -8.33
C CYS A 8 -28.08 9.65 -8.45
N GLY A 9 -26.85 9.73 -7.92
CA GLY A 9 -25.85 8.65 -8.07
C GLY A 9 -25.64 7.72 -6.85
N ALA A 10 -26.48 7.79 -5.83
CA ALA A 10 -26.17 7.21 -4.50
C ALA A 10 -26.61 5.75 -4.27
N LEU A 11 -26.87 4.95 -5.31
CA LEU A 11 -27.60 3.67 -5.15
C LEU A 11 -26.90 2.40 -5.66
N ALA A 12 -25.60 2.42 -5.99
CA ALA A 12 -24.91 1.21 -6.46
C ALA A 12 -23.40 1.15 -6.17
N ALA A 13 -22.93 1.76 -5.08
CA ALA A 13 -21.48 1.95 -4.82
C ALA A 13 -20.89 1.09 -3.69
N ALA A 14 -21.51 -0.03 -3.32
CA ALA A 14 -21.16 -0.77 -2.11
C ALA A 14 -20.32 -2.04 -2.37
N GLY A 15 -19.06 -1.93 -2.80
CA GLY A 15 -18.07 -3.00 -2.59
C GLY A 15 -17.21 -3.38 -3.80
N THR A 16 -16.04 -2.76 -3.96
CA THR A 16 -15.07 -3.21 -4.97
C THR A 16 -13.64 -2.76 -4.62
N VAL A 17 -12.91 -3.46 -3.72
CA VAL A 17 -11.42 -3.56 -3.77
C VAL A 17 -10.88 -4.91 -3.25
N LEU A 18 -11.65 -5.75 -2.54
CA LEU A 18 -11.20 -7.11 -2.17
C LEU A 18 -11.79 -8.17 -3.11
N GLN A 19 -11.21 -8.33 -4.29
CA GLN A 19 -11.56 -9.41 -5.22
C GLN A 19 -10.30 -10.17 -5.61
N GLY A 20 -10.30 -11.46 -5.24
CA GLY A 20 -9.22 -12.40 -5.48
C GLY A 20 -9.04 -12.71 -6.96
N VAL A 21 -7.81 -13.05 -7.31
CA VAL A 21 -7.51 -13.74 -8.56
C VAL A 21 -8.22 -15.10 -8.51
N SER A 22 -9.21 -15.32 -9.37
CA SER A 22 -9.69 -16.67 -9.67
C SER A 22 -8.51 -17.52 -10.14
N ALA A 23 -8.49 -18.80 -9.75
CA ALA A 23 -7.44 -19.77 -10.03
C ALA A 23 -6.80 -19.64 -11.42
N GLN A 24 -5.49 -19.89 -11.50
CA GLN A 24 -4.70 -19.93 -12.74
C GLN A 24 -5.46 -20.55 -13.92
N GLY A 25 -5.53 -19.80 -15.01
CA GLY A 25 -5.95 -20.31 -16.31
C GLY A 25 -6.64 -19.24 -17.14
N VAL A 26 -6.16 -19.08 -18.36
CA VAL A 26 -7.06 -18.78 -19.47
C VAL A 26 -8.19 -19.81 -19.42
N ALA A 27 -9.39 -19.43 -18.99
CA ALA A 27 -10.47 -20.38 -18.74
C ALA A 27 -11.03 -21.02 -20.02
N GLY A 28 -10.73 -20.48 -21.20
CA GLY A 28 -11.18 -21.06 -22.46
C GLY A 28 -10.52 -20.48 -23.70
N THR A 29 -10.78 -21.13 -24.84
CA THR A 29 -10.44 -20.62 -26.16
C THR A 29 -11.68 -20.01 -26.81
N TYR A 30 -11.50 -18.88 -27.49
CA TYR A 30 -12.55 -18.26 -28.31
C TYR A 30 -12.04 -18.11 -29.73
N THR A 31 -12.75 -18.68 -30.68
CA THR A 31 -12.49 -18.47 -32.10
C THR A 31 -13.51 -17.47 -32.63
N ASP A 32 -13.04 -16.32 -33.09
CA ASP A 32 -13.90 -15.33 -33.69
C ASP A 32 -14.40 -15.81 -35.06
N ALA A 33 -15.72 -15.86 -35.25
CA ALA A 33 -16.32 -16.38 -36.48
C ALA A 33 -16.04 -15.50 -37.71
N ASP A 34 -15.86 -14.19 -37.51
CA ASP A 34 -15.70 -13.23 -38.60
C ASP A 34 -14.26 -13.18 -39.11
N THR A 35 -13.30 -13.17 -38.18
CA THR A 35 -11.87 -13.01 -38.47
C THR A 35 -11.10 -14.34 -38.50
N GLY A 36 -11.65 -15.39 -37.89
CA GLY A 36 -10.98 -16.68 -37.71
C GLY A 36 -9.87 -16.67 -36.66
N ILE A 37 -9.71 -15.58 -35.90
CA ILE A 37 -8.64 -15.43 -34.90
C ILE A 37 -9.00 -16.25 -33.66
N ILE A 38 -8.02 -16.99 -33.15
CA ILE A 38 -8.16 -17.79 -31.94
C ILE A 38 -7.50 -17.06 -30.77
N PHE A 39 -8.29 -16.81 -29.73
CA PHE A 39 -7.85 -16.17 -28.51
C PHE A 39 -7.82 -17.17 -27.36
N ALA A 40 -6.78 -17.06 -26.55
CA ALA A 40 -6.83 -17.48 -25.17
C ALA A 40 -7.66 -16.45 -24.40
N THR A 41 -8.81 -16.85 -23.84
CA THR A 41 -9.73 -15.94 -23.15
C THR A 41 -9.90 -16.19 -21.65
N GLN A 42 -10.16 -15.10 -20.94
CA GLN A 42 -10.77 -15.11 -19.61
C GLN A 42 -12.17 -14.51 -19.72
N THR A 43 -13.18 -15.27 -19.30
CA THR A 43 -14.57 -14.82 -19.27
C THR A 43 -15.04 -14.72 -17.83
N ILE A 44 -15.56 -13.55 -17.49
CA ILE A 44 -16.20 -13.25 -16.23
C ILE A 44 -17.72 -13.37 -16.43
N PRO A 45 -18.39 -14.27 -15.70
CA PRO A 45 -19.83 -14.46 -15.83
C PRO A 45 -20.65 -13.20 -15.48
N ASP A 46 -21.87 -13.16 -16.01
CA ASP A 46 -22.89 -12.21 -15.57
C ASP A 46 -23.20 -12.40 -14.08
N GLY A 47 -23.21 -11.31 -13.32
CA GLY A 47 -23.51 -11.35 -11.90
C GLY A 47 -23.24 -10.05 -11.16
N ASN A 48 -23.29 -10.14 -9.83
CA ASN A 48 -23.14 -8.97 -8.96
C ASN A 48 -21.68 -8.49 -8.91
N PRO A 49 -21.38 -7.21 -9.27
CA PRO A 49 -20.05 -6.61 -9.15
C PRO A 49 -19.41 -6.74 -7.77
N LEU A 50 -20.21 -6.77 -6.71
CA LEU A 50 -19.77 -6.92 -5.32
C LEU A 50 -19.18 -8.31 -5.02
N GLN A 51 -19.34 -9.25 -5.95
CA GLN A 51 -18.90 -10.64 -5.87
C GLN A 51 -17.81 -10.98 -6.90
N GLY A 52 -17.21 -9.97 -7.55
CA GLY A 52 -16.12 -10.18 -8.52
C GLY A 52 -16.60 -10.62 -9.89
N LEU A 53 -17.91 -10.61 -10.06
CA LEU A 53 -18.59 -10.80 -11.32
C LEU A 53 -18.83 -9.41 -11.94
N THR A 54 -19.56 -9.36 -13.05
CA THR A 54 -19.91 -8.10 -13.69
C THR A 54 -21.26 -8.24 -14.36
N ALA A 55 -22.10 -7.20 -14.29
CA ALA A 55 -23.41 -7.26 -14.91
C ALA A 55 -23.27 -7.24 -16.44
N GLY A 56 -23.90 -8.21 -17.10
CA GLY A 56 -23.74 -8.52 -18.52
C GLY A 56 -22.50 -9.33 -18.88
N GLY A 57 -21.64 -9.65 -17.91
CA GLY A 57 -20.42 -10.41 -18.19
C GLY A 57 -19.30 -9.58 -18.84
N PHE A 58 -18.13 -10.18 -18.94
CA PHE A 58 -16.94 -9.60 -19.58
C PHE A 58 -16.07 -10.71 -20.17
N THR A 59 -15.52 -10.50 -21.36
CA THR A 59 -14.48 -11.40 -21.89
C THR A 59 -13.29 -10.59 -22.38
N VAL A 60 -12.10 -11.02 -21.98
CA VAL A 60 -10.84 -10.54 -22.53
C VAL A 60 -10.06 -11.70 -23.13
N GLY A 61 -9.39 -11.47 -24.25
CA GLY A 61 -8.59 -12.48 -24.92
C GLY A 61 -7.30 -11.95 -25.51
N LEU A 62 -6.27 -12.81 -25.53
CA LEU A 62 -4.97 -12.50 -26.12
C LEU A 62 -4.54 -13.61 -27.07
N ALA A 63 -3.91 -13.21 -28.17
CA ALA A 63 -3.14 -14.04 -29.07
C ALA A 63 -1.73 -13.44 -29.20
N LEU A 64 -0.71 -14.24 -28.91
CA LEU A 64 0.70 -13.86 -28.92
C LEU A 64 1.44 -14.43 -30.15
N PRO A 65 2.55 -13.80 -30.56
CA PRO A 65 3.46 -14.35 -31.58
C PRO A 65 3.90 -15.79 -31.29
N ALA A 66 4.15 -16.57 -32.35
CA ALA A 66 4.57 -17.97 -32.26
C ALA A 66 5.84 -18.21 -31.41
N ASN A 67 6.73 -17.20 -31.33
CA ASN A 67 7.96 -17.24 -30.55
C ASN A 67 7.81 -16.68 -29.12
N ALA A 68 6.62 -16.25 -28.71
CA ALA A 68 6.41 -15.60 -27.41
C ALA A 68 6.71 -16.49 -26.19
N ALA A 69 6.79 -17.81 -26.38
CA ALA A 69 7.21 -18.75 -25.34
C ALA A 69 8.72 -18.76 -25.07
N THR A 70 9.54 -18.23 -26.00
CA THR A 70 11.01 -18.28 -25.90
C THR A 70 11.67 -16.90 -26.02
N VAL A 71 10.95 -15.91 -26.53
CA VAL A 71 11.37 -14.51 -26.63
C VAL A 71 10.22 -13.65 -26.13
N ASP A 72 10.50 -12.62 -25.33
CA ASP A 72 9.45 -11.74 -24.85
C ASP A 72 8.73 -11.04 -26.00
N ALA A 73 7.42 -11.26 -26.06
CA ALA A 73 6.56 -10.59 -27.02
C ALA A 73 6.42 -9.12 -26.64
N THR A 74 6.63 -8.24 -27.61
CA THR A 74 6.42 -6.79 -27.45
C THR A 74 5.01 -6.37 -27.86
N GLU A 75 4.28 -7.24 -28.55
CA GLU A 75 2.97 -6.99 -29.14
C GLU A 75 2.04 -8.21 -29.01
N TYR A 76 0.74 -7.97 -29.19
CA TYR A 76 -0.29 -9.02 -29.21
C TYR A 76 -1.52 -8.60 -30.02
N ILE A 77 -2.40 -9.56 -30.33
CA ILE A 77 -3.77 -9.29 -30.80
C ILE A 77 -4.73 -9.53 -29.64
N GLY A 78 -5.52 -8.53 -29.31
CA GLY A 78 -6.46 -8.53 -28.20
C GLY A 78 -7.92 -8.65 -28.62
N LEU A 79 -8.72 -9.19 -27.71
CA LEU A 79 -10.18 -9.26 -27.75
C LEU A 79 -10.73 -8.62 -26.48
N ILE A 80 -11.71 -7.73 -26.62
CA ILE A 80 -12.55 -7.24 -25.52
C ILE A 80 -14.01 -7.44 -25.92
N ILE A 81 -14.78 -8.15 -25.09
CA ILE A 81 -16.24 -8.19 -25.15
C ILE A 81 -16.74 -7.55 -23.86
N GLY A 82 -17.16 -6.28 -23.96
CA GLY A 82 -17.68 -5.51 -22.85
C GLY A 82 -19.21 -5.49 -22.81
N SER A 83 -19.74 -5.27 -21.62
CA SER A 83 -21.16 -5.15 -21.33
C SER A 83 -21.63 -3.70 -21.50
N SER A 84 -22.84 -3.56 -22.03
CA SER A 84 -23.62 -2.31 -22.04
C SER A 84 -24.99 -2.49 -21.37
N THR A 85 -25.12 -3.49 -20.50
CA THR A 85 -26.36 -3.78 -19.78
C THR A 85 -26.44 -2.97 -18.48
N ASN A 86 -27.37 -2.01 -18.45
CA ASN A 86 -27.79 -1.31 -17.24
C ASN A 86 -29.27 -0.96 -17.34
N ALA A 87 -30.03 -1.15 -16.26
CA ALA A 87 -31.48 -0.88 -16.22
C ALA A 87 -31.86 0.59 -16.53
N THR A 88 -30.90 1.52 -16.38
CA THR A 88 -31.08 2.96 -16.55
C THR A 88 -30.20 3.58 -17.65
N MET A 89 -29.18 2.86 -18.16
CA MET A 89 -28.15 3.40 -19.05
C MET A 89 -27.75 2.41 -20.17
N ALA A 90 -28.75 1.87 -20.88
CA ALA A 90 -28.53 0.92 -21.97
C ALA A 90 -27.69 1.50 -23.12
N GLY A 91 -26.76 0.72 -23.66
CA GLY A 91 -25.90 1.13 -24.79
C GLY A 91 -24.73 2.06 -24.42
N THR A 92 -24.40 2.14 -23.12
CA THR A 92 -23.26 2.94 -22.60
C THR A 92 -22.27 2.03 -21.84
N GLY A 93 -21.33 2.62 -21.10
CA GLY A 93 -20.33 1.92 -20.29
C GLY A 93 -18.95 1.84 -20.93
N TRP A 94 -17.93 1.54 -20.13
CA TRP A 94 -16.56 1.33 -20.60
C TRP A 94 -15.93 0.09 -19.98
N ALA A 95 -14.99 -0.51 -20.70
CA ALA A 95 -14.16 -1.62 -20.23
C ALA A 95 -12.69 -1.20 -20.20
N GLY A 96 -12.00 -1.63 -19.15
CA GLY A 96 -10.58 -1.38 -18.92
C GLY A 96 -9.80 -2.69 -18.88
N PHE A 97 -8.57 -2.66 -19.38
CA PHE A 97 -7.61 -3.77 -19.38
C PHE A 97 -6.24 -3.26 -18.91
N SER A 98 -5.64 -3.91 -17.92
CA SER A 98 -4.31 -3.59 -17.41
C SER A 98 -3.29 -4.66 -17.80
N HIS A 99 -2.14 -4.21 -18.30
CA HIS A 99 -1.02 -5.04 -18.74
C HIS A 99 -0.04 -5.36 -17.60
N GLY A 100 -0.43 -5.38 -16.32
CA GLY A 100 0.51 -5.72 -15.24
C GLY A 100 -0.14 -6.03 -13.89
N GLY A 101 -1.34 -6.61 -13.92
CA GLY A 101 -1.97 -7.18 -12.72
C GLY A 101 -2.52 -6.17 -11.69
N GLY A 102 -2.53 -4.88 -11.99
CA GLY A 102 -3.12 -3.83 -11.15
C GLY A 102 -3.35 -2.52 -11.92
N MET A 103 -4.11 -1.58 -11.36
CA MET A 103 -4.38 -0.29 -12.01
C MET A 103 -3.13 0.61 -12.11
N THR A 104 -2.32 0.61 -11.05
CA THR A 104 -1.20 1.54 -10.88
C THR A 104 0.07 1.06 -11.59
N ASN A 105 0.81 2.01 -12.17
CA ASN A 105 2.11 1.83 -12.83
C ASN A 105 2.13 0.84 -13.99
N ASN A 106 0.95 0.54 -14.54
CA ASN A 106 0.78 -0.33 -15.70
C ASN A 106 0.17 0.44 -16.87
N LEU A 107 0.41 -0.03 -18.10
CA LEU A 107 -0.35 0.45 -19.25
C LEU A 107 -1.80 -0.03 -19.14
N LEU A 108 -2.71 0.92 -19.18
CA LEU A 108 -4.15 0.68 -19.19
C LEU A 108 -4.68 0.91 -20.60
N LEU A 109 -5.49 0.00 -21.08
CA LEU A 109 -6.28 0.18 -22.29
C LEU A 109 -7.75 0.30 -21.90
N MET A 110 -8.39 1.37 -22.34
CA MET A 110 -9.83 1.56 -22.23
C MET A 110 -10.51 1.38 -23.58
N ALA A 111 -11.73 0.83 -23.58
CA ALA A 111 -12.60 0.72 -24.74
C ALA A 111 -14.07 1.02 -24.37
N TRP A 112 -14.80 1.74 -25.22
CA TRP A 112 -16.23 2.01 -25.03
C TRP A 112 -16.96 2.26 -26.36
N PRO A 113 -18.25 1.94 -26.45
CA PRO A 113 -19.07 2.26 -27.61
C PRO A 113 -19.45 3.74 -27.62
N TYR A 114 -19.32 4.39 -28.78
CA TYR A 114 -19.82 5.73 -29.03
C TYR A 114 -20.13 5.90 -30.53
N ASP A 115 -21.33 6.39 -30.86
CA ASP A 115 -21.76 6.71 -32.22
C ASP A 115 -21.51 5.58 -33.24
N GLY A 116 -21.91 4.36 -32.86
CA GLY A 116 -21.76 3.15 -33.69
C GLY A 116 -20.32 2.67 -33.88
N LYS A 117 -19.35 3.24 -33.16
CA LYS A 117 -17.93 2.86 -33.16
C LYS A 117 -17.49 2.46 -31.76
N ILE A 118 -16.39 1.73 -31.67
CA ILE A 118 -15.70 1.51 -30.39
C ILE A 118 -14.49 2.43 -30.36
N LEU A 119 -14.47 3.35 -29.40
CA LEU A 119 -13.33 4.22 -29.14
C LEU A 119 -12.41 3.57 -28.11
N THR A 120 -11.12 3.91 -28.17
CA THR A 120 -10.12 3.41 -27.23
C THR A 120 -9.21 4.52 -26.73
N SER A 121 -8.60 4.30 -25.57
CA SER A 121 -7.61 5.24 -25.00
C SER A 121 -6.57 4.47 -24.19
N PHE A 122 -5.30 4.76 -24.45
CA PHE A 122 -4.22 4.31 -23.57
C PHE A 122 -4.05 5.28 -22.41
N ARG A 123 -4.01 4.72 -21.21
CA ARG A 123 -3.97 5.46 -19.95
C ARG A 123 -2.89 4.87 -19.04
N GLN A 124 -2.48 5.65 -18.05
CA GLN A 124 -1.58 5.22 -16.99
C GLN A 124 -1.99 5.88 -15.67
N ALA A 125 -2.09 5.07 -14.61
CA ALA A 125 -2.36 5.56 -13.27
C ALA A 125 -1.09 5.50 -12.42
N SER A 126 -0.74 6.57 -11.73
CA SER A 126 0.34 6.57 -10.71
C SER A 126 -0.16 6.23 -9.30
N GLY A 127 -1.48 6.18 -9.11
CA GLY A 127 -2.17 5.87 -7.87
C GLY A 127 -3.62 5.48 -8.15
N TYR A 128 -4.44 5.30 -7.11
CA TYR A 128 -5.88 5.00 -7.23
C TYR A 128 -6.70 6.28 -7.49
N VAL A 129 -6.37 6.95 -8.59
CA VAL A 129 -7.00 8.21 -9.07
C VAL A 129 -7.26 8.11 -10.57
N ASP A 130 -8.04 9.05 -11.12
CA ASP A 130 -8.30 9.11 -12.57
C ASP A 130 -7.00 9.05 -13.40
N PRO A 131 -6.82 8.01 -14.25
CA PRO A 131 -5.57 7.77 -14.95
C PRO A 131 -5.33 8.79 -16.08
N LYS A 132 -4.07 9.21 -16.21
CA LYS A 132 -3.63 10.17 -17.22
C LYS A 132 -3.44 9.49 -18.57
N ILE A 133 -3.43 10.29 -19.64
CA ILE A 133 -3.14 9.81 -20.99
C ILE A 133 -1.72 9.26 -21.03
N TYR A 134 -1.59 8.05 -21.56
CA TYR A 134 -0.30 7.44 -21.78
C TYR A 134 0.40 8.10 -22.98
N THR A 135 1.63 8.57 -22.79
CA THR A 135 2.39 9.30 -23.82
C THR A 135 3.56 8.51 -24.41
N GLY A 136 3.64 7.20 -24.15
CA GLY A 136 4.70 6.37 -24.72
C GLY A 136 4.34 5.80 -26.10
N ASN A 137 5.00 4.71 -26.50
CA ASN A 137 5.03 4.21 -27.88
C ASN A 137 4.03 3.07 -28.17
N ALA A 138 3.04 2.84 -27.30
CA ALA A 138 2.01 1.82 -27.52
C ALA A 138 1.05 2.27 -28.62
N VAL A 139 0.73 1.34 -29.53
CA VAL A 139 -0.14 1.63 -30.68
C VAL A 139 -1.24 0.58 -30.74
N LEU A 140 -2.49 1.04 -30.90
CA LEU A 140 -3.65 0.18 -31.12
C LEU A 140 -4.18 0.35 -32.54
N SER A 141 -4.33 -0.77 -33.25
CA SER A 141 -4.92 -0.83 -34.59
C SER A 141 -6.11 -1.78 -34.57
N GLN A 142 -7.30 -1.34 -34.98
CA GLN A 142 -8.49 -2.19 -34.95
C GLN A 142 -8.48 -3.20 -36.10
N ILE A 143 -9.00 -4.40 -35.82
CA ILE A 143 -9.23 -5.47 -36.81
C ILE A 143 -10.74 -5.63 -37.05
N SER A 144 -11.53 -5.68 -35.97
CA SER A 144 -12.99 -5.83 -36.05
C SER A 144 -13.66 -5.18 -34.84
N ALA A 145 -14.84 -4.58 -35.04
CA ALA A 145 -15.64 -3.99 -33.98
C ALA A 145 -17.13 -4.26 -34.25
N THR A 146 -17.86 -4.76 -33.25
CA THR A 146 -19.32 -4.92 -33.33
C THR A 146 -19.98 -4.38 -32.07
N ILE A 147 -21.16 -3.78 -32.23
CA ILE A 147 -21.97 -3.22 -31.14
C ILE A 147 -23.39 -3.75 -31.32
N ASN A 148 -23.97 -4.25 -30.23
CA ASN A 148 -25.39 -4.59 -30.16
C ASN A 148 -26.01 -3.96 -28.90
N ALA A 149 -27.29 -4.24 -28.64
CA ALA A 149 -28.03 -3.64 -27.53
C ALA A 149 -27.48 -3.98 -26.13
N THR A 150 -26.66 -5.02 -26.03
CA THR A 150 -26.20 -5.59 -24.74
C THR A 150 -24.68 -5.61 -24.59
N HIS A 151 -23.92 -5.64 -25.70
CA HIS A 151 -22.48 -5.82 -25.69
C HIS A 151 -21.79 -5.06 -26.83
N TYR A 152 -20.50 -4.82 -26.65
CA TYR A 152 -19.59 -4.40 -27.71
C TYR A 152 -18.36 -5.34 -27.74
N LYS A 153 -17.98 -5.77 -28.94
CA LYS A 153 -16.82 -6.63 -29.20
C LYS A 153 -15.78 -5.85 -29.99
N LEU A 154 -14.56 -5.75 -29.47
CA LEU A 154 -13.40 -5.15 -30.12
C LEU A 154 -12.31 -6.20 -30.31
N ILE A 155 -11.82 -6.34 -31.53
CA ILE A 155 -10.61 -7.08 -31.87
C ILE A 155 -9.58 -6.09 -32.40
N TYR A 156 -8.38 -6.12 -31.84
CA TYR A 156 -7.34 -5.12 -32.11
C TYR A 156 -5.95 -5.73 -32.06
N ARG A 157 -4.98 -5.12 -32.76
CA ARG A 157 -3.55 -5.35 -32.59
C ARG A 157 -2.97 -4.27 -31.68
N CYS A 158 -2.20 -4.68 -30.68
CA CYS A 158 -1.55 -3.80 -29.72
C CYS A 158 -0.02 -3.94 -29.86
N GLN A 159 0.62 -2.93 -30.43
CA GLN A 159 2.07 -2.90 -30.66
C GLN A 159 2.77 -2.16 -29.52
N ASN A 160 3.91 -2.68 -29.06
CA ASN A 160 4.69 -2.17 -27.92
C ASN A 160 3.92 -2.15 -26.58
N CYS A 161 2.79 -2.84 -26.49
CA CYS A 161 1.96 -2.85 -25.30
C CYS A 161 2.45 -3.82 -24.21
N LEU A 162 3.38 -4.72 -24.54
CA LEU A 162 4.02 -5.65 -23.60
C LEU A 162 5.51 -5.32 -23.36
N ALA A 163 6.07 -4.39 -24.15
CA ALA A 163 7.49 -3.99 -24.13
C ALA A 163 7.80 -2.83 -23.18
N LEU A 164 6.95 -2.64 -22.17
CA LEU A 164 6.83 -1.36 -21.48
C LEU A 164 7.98 -1.12 -20.49
N ASP A 165 8.97 -0.37 -20.94
CA ASP A 165 9.83 0.43 -20.07
C ASP A 165 9.08 1.70 -19.61
N LEU A 166 8.16 1.53 -18.65
CA LEU A 166 7.42 2.66 -18.07
C LEU A 166 8.23 3.43 -17.03
N SER A 167 9.45 3.01 -16.66
CA SER A 167 10.10 3.62 -15.49
C SER A 167 11.61 3.40 -15.29
N GLY A 168 12.32 2.67 -16.15
CA GLY A 168 13.72 2.33 -15.92
C GLY A 168 13.96 1.32 -14.79
N ASN A 169 12.95 0.57 -14.32
CA ASN A 169 13.15 -0.69 -13.61
C ASN A 169 11.96 -1.67 -13.79
N THR A 170 12.33 -2.92 -14.09
CA THR A 170 11.56 -4.19 -14.10
C THR A 170 10.21 -4.17 -14.81
N ASP A 171 10.32 -4.44 -16.10
CA ASP A 171 9.39 -5.16 -16.98
C ASP A 171 8.56 -6.23 -16.24
N THR A 172 7.23 -6.07 -16.18
CA THR A 172 6.31 -6.97 -15.45
C THR A 172 5.48 -7.89 -16.35
N THR A 173 5.67 -7.83 -17.67
CA THR A 173 4.96 -8.71 -18.61
C THR A 173 5.89 -9.39 -19.60
N HIS A 174 6.83 -10.16 -19.05
CA HIS A 174 7.60 -11.11 -19.83
C HIS A 174 6.70 -12.28 -20.24
N SER A 175 6.46 -12.45 -21.54
CA SER A 175 5.81 -13.67 -22.03
C SER A 175 6.68 -14.91 -21.76
N THR A 176 8.00 -14.74 -21.61
CA THR A 176 8.92 -15.81 -21.19
C THR A 176 8.87 -16.12 -19.68
N GLY A 177 8.28 -15.23 -18.87
CA GLY A 177 8.06 -15.44 -17.43
C GLY A 177 7.02 -16.52 -17.10
N GLY A 178 6.44 -17.17 -18.12
CA GLY A 178 5.52 -18.30 -18.00
C GLY A 178 4.07 -17.89 -17.77
N VAL A 179 3.81 -16.83 -17.00
CA VAL A 179 2.45 -16.33 -16.70
C VAL A 179 2.40 -14.81 -16.85
N LEU A 180 1.48 -14.31 -17.68
CA LEU A 180 1.14 -12.90 -17.75
C LEU A 180 0.10 -12.57 -16.67
N VAL A 181 0.37 -11.56 -15.82
CA VAL A 181 -0.59 -11.08 -14.83
C VAL A 181 -1.33 -9.88 -15.39
N LEU A 182 -2.65 -10.01 -15.55
CA LEU A 182 -3.52 -9.06 -16.24
C LEU A 182 -4.66 -8.63 -15.32
N ALA A 183 -5.21 -7.43 -15.53
CA ALA A 183 -6.41 -6.98 -14.80
C ALA A 183 -7.48 -6.44 -15.74
N TRP A 184 -8.72 -6.41 -15.27
CA TRP A 184 -9.86 -5.88 -16.00
C TRP A 184 -10.75 -5.02 -15.09
N ALA A 185 -11.52 -4.12 -15.69
CA ALA A 185 -12.55 -3.34 -15.02
C ALA A 185 -13.70 -3.02 -15.98
N GLN A 186 -14.91 -2.83 -15.47
CA GLN A 186 -16.04 -2.30 -16.22
C GLN A 186 -16.79 -1.21 -15.44
N ALA A 187 -17.39 -0.28 -16.17
CA ALA A 187 -18.30 0.71 -15.60
C ALA A 187 -19.61 0.78 -16.37
N TYR A 188 -20.69 1.13 -15.67
CA TYR A 188 -21.99 1.42 -16.24
C TYR A 188 -22.02 2.72 -17.05
N PRO A 189 -21.52 3.87 -16.55
CA PRO A 189 -21.50 5.10 -17.34
C PRO A 189 -20.36 5.09 -18.36
N ALA A 190 -20.57 5.79 -19.48
CA ALA A 190 -19.50 6.13 -20.42
C ALA A 190 -18.54 7.18 -19.80
N PRO A 191 -17.37 7.45 -20.43
CA PRO A 191 -16.54 8.61 -20.07
C PRO A 191 -17.35 9.92 -20.02
N ILE A 192 -16.89 10.92 -19.25
CA ILE A 192 -17.65 12.17 -19.03
C ILE A 192 -18.01 12.86 -20.36
N THR A 193 -17.09 12.84 -21.33
CA THR A 193 -17.28 13.27 -22.71
C THR A 193 -16.98 12.09 -23.65
N PRO A 194 -17.97 11.24 -23.98
CA PRO A 194 -17.75 9.97 -24.67
C PRO A 194 -17.12 10.10 -26.08
N SER A 195 -17.25 11.25 -26.73
CA SER A 195 -16.64 11.52 -28.03
C SER A 195 -15.15 11.83 -27.97
N ASP A 196 -14.62 12.17 -26.79
CA ASP A 196 -13.22 12.55 -26.60
C ASP A 196 -12.45 11.42 -25.91
N PRO A 197 -11.52 10.75 -26.61
CA PRO A 197 -10.66 9.74 -26.02
C PRO A 197 -9.80 10.23 -24.85
N ASN A 198 -9.66 11.55 -24.68
CA ASN A 198 -8.93 12.19 -23.58
C ASN A 198 -9.80 12.58 -22.38
N SER A 199 -11.11 12.36 -22.45
CA SER A 199 -12.04 12.72 -21.37
C SER A 199 -11.65 12.09 -20.04
N ASP A 200 -11.92 12.79 -18.95
CA ASP A 200 -11.95 12.23 -17.60
C ASP A 200 -12.99 11.10 -17.53
N ILE A 201 -12.74 10.15 -16.62
CA ILE A 201 -13.58 8.97 -16.41
C ILE A 201 -14.04 8.90 -14.95
N VAL A 202 -15.15 8.22 -14.71
CA VAL A 202 -15.55 7.86 -13.36
C VAL A 202 -14.95 6.52 -12.97
N GLN A 203 -14.82 6.27 -11.67
CA GLN A 203 -14.38 4.97 -11.14
C GLN A 203 -15.28 3.83 -11.65
N HIS A 204 -14.68 2.67 -11.95
CA HIS A 204 -15.42 1.47 -12.36
C HIS A 204 -16.41 1.03 -11.28
N ASP A 205 -17.67 0.88 -11.65
CA ASP A 205 -18.80 0.49 -10.80
C ASP A 205 -19.48 -0.81 -11.26
N ASN A 206 -19.08 -1.37 -12.41
CA ASN A 206 -19.56 -2.64 -12.95
C ASN A 206 -18.52 -3.77 -12.85
N GLY A 207 -17.71 -3.75 -11.80
CA GLY A 207 -16.78 -4.83 -11.45
C GLY A 207 -15.34 -4.63 -11.92
N MET A 208 -14.43 -5.36 -11.28
CA MET A 208 -13.01 -5.43 -11.65
C MET A 208 -12.41 -6.74 -11.15
N GLY A 209 -11.25 -7.10 -11.67
CA GLY A 209 -10.52 -8.28 -11.19
C GLY A 209 -9.15 -8.42 -11.83
N ILE A 210 -8.39 -9.38 -11.32
CA ILE A 210 -7.03 -9.70 -11.77
C ILE A 210 -6.96 -11.19 -12.07
N PHE A 211 -6.20 -11.59 -13.08
CA PHE A 211 -5.99 -12.99 -13.39
C PHE A 211 -4.56 -13.24 -13.91
N GLY A 212 -4.06 -14.43 -13.65
CA GLY A 212 -2.81 -14.93 -14.21
C GLY A 212 -3.10 -15.85 -15.38
N ALA A 213 -2.47 -15.60 -16.52
CA ALA A 213 -2.71 -16.33 -17.75
C ALA A 213 -1.40 -16.89 -18.33
N PRO A 214 -1.24 -18.22 -18.44
CA PRO A 214 -0.02 -18.81 -18.98
C PRO A 214 0.24 -18.32 -20.40
N ALA A 215 1.41 -17.72 -20.64
CA ALA A 215 1.77 -17.17 -21.94
C ALA A 215 1.76 -18.26 -23.03
N ALA A 216 2.16 -19.48 -22.68
CA ALA A 216 2.14 -20.66 -23.55
C ALA A 216 0.75 -20.93 -24.15
N ASN A 217 -0.34 -20.66 -23.42
CA ASN A 217 -1.70 -20.88 -23.91
C ASN A 217 -2.14 -19.84 -24.93
N MET A 218 -1.41 -18.72 -25.04
CA MET A 218 -1.74 -17.61 -25.93
C MET A 218 -0.92 -17.64 -27.22
N VAL A 219 0.09 -18.50 -27.33
CA VAL A 219 0.98 -18.57 -28.50
C VAL A 219 0.21 -19.10 -29.72
N GLN A 220 0.28 -18.37 -30.83
CA GLN A 220 -0.47 -18.69 -32.04
C GLN A 220 0.44 -18.79 -33.26
N ALA A 221 0.41 -19.94 -33.95
CA ALA A 221 1.24 -20.17 -35.14
C ALA A 221 0.87 -19.23 -36.29
N ASP A 222 -0.43 -18.93 -36.45
CA ASP A 222 -0.97 -18.04 -37.48
C ASP A 222 -0.95 -16.54 -37.09
N TYR A 223 -0.30 -16.18 -35.98
CA TYR A 223 -0.30 -14.81 -35.46
C TYR A 223 0.06 -13.75 -36.52
N ALA A 224 1.12 -13.98 -37.30
CA ALA A 224 1.58 -13.02 -38.30
C ALA A 224 0.53 -12.76 -39.40
N LYS A 225 -0.23 -13.79 -39.78
CA LYS A 225 -1.33 -13.69 -40.74
C LYS A 225 -2.48 -12.86 -40.16
N TRP A 226 -2.81 -13.06 -38.89
CA TRP A 226 -3.88 -12.32 -38.22
C TRP A 226 -3.50 -10.85 -37.92
N ALA A 227 -2.24 -10.60 -37.56
CA ALA A 227 -1.75 -9.25 -37.29
C ALA A 227 -1.80 -8.34 -38.53
N ALA A 228 -1.73 -8.94 -39.73
CA ALA A 228 -1.88 -8.24 -41.01
C ALA A 228 -3.33 -7.81 -41.33
N LEU A 229 -4.33 -8.31 -40.59
CA LEU A 229 -5.72 -7.87 -40.70
C LEU A 229 -5.97 -6.50 -40.04
N ALA A 230 -5.03 -6.03 -39.23
CA ALA A 230 -5.17 -4.76 -38.54
C ALA A 230 -5.14 -3.61 -39.55
N VAL A 231 -6.21 -2.82 -39.56
CA VAL A 231 -6.27 -1.61 -40.39
C VAL A 231 -5.28 -0.61 -39.79
N PRO A 232 -4.35 -0.05 -40.60
CA PRO A 232 -3.47 1.02 -40.12
C PRO A 232 -4.33 2.11 -39.46
N PRO A 233 -3.90 2.70 -38.35
CA PRO A 233 -4.70 3.68 -37.62
C PRO A 233 -5.17 4.76 -38.60
N THR A 234 -6.48 4.86 -38.83
CA THR A 234 -7.05 5.94 -39.63
C THR A 234 -6.68 7.23 -38.93
N THR A 235 -6.18 8.22 -39.67
CA THR A 235 -5.75 9.51 -39.15
C THR A 235 -6.92 10.25 -38.51
N THR A 236 -7.23 9.90 -37.28
CA THR A 236 -7.95 10.72 -36.32
C THR A 236 -6.95 10.98 -35.21
N SER A 237 -6.36 12.17 -35.27
CA SER A 237 -5.39 12.73 -34.33
C SER A 237 -4.15 11.87 -34.07
N ALA A 238 -3.21 11.90 -35.02
CA ALA A 238 -1.81 12.01 -34.60
C ALA A 238 -1.70 13.21 -33.63
N PRO A 239 -0.98 13.10 -32.50
CA PRO A 239 -0.74 14.23 -31.62
C PRO A 239 0.02 15.28 -32.40
N THR A 240 -0.67 16.31 -32.87
CA THR A 240 -0.03 17.50 -33.44
C THR A 240 0.49 18.30 -32.26
N SER A 241 1.70 17.97 -31.81
CA SER A 241 2.45 18.75 -30.83
C SER A 241 3.05 19.98 -31.51
N THR A 242 2.19 20.96 -31.83
CA THR A 242 2.63 22.34 -32.08
C THR A 242 1.78 23.35 -31.31
N GLY A 243 1.16 22.91 -30.22
CA GLY A 243 0.90 23.82 -29.11
C GLY A 243 2.26 24.26 -28.57
N THR A 244 2.70 25.45 -28.96
CA THR A 244 3.73 26.18 -28.23
C THR A 244 3.28 26.17 -26.79
N ALA A 245 3.96 25.40 -25.93
CA ALA A 245 3.67 25.39 -24.51
C ALA A 245 3.75 26.86 -24.07
N PRO A 246 2.66 27.47 -23.57
CA PRO A 246 2.81 28.67 -22.78
C PRO A 246 3.78 28.28 -21.66
N PRO A 247 4.69 29.18 -21.23
CA PRO A 247 5.58 28.89 -20.13
C PRO A 247 4.74 28.34 -19.00
N THR A 248 5.03 27.11 -18.58
CA THR A 248 4.33 26.45 -17.47
C THR A 248 4.76 27.19 -16.22
N THR A 249 4.15 28.35 -16.01
CA THR A 249 4.01 28.91 -14.68
C THR A 249 3.23 27.86 -13.93
N THR A 250 3.90 27.22 -12.98
CA THR A 250 3.32 26.37 -11.95
C THR A 250 2.22 27.19 -11.28
N THR A 251 1.00 27.08 -11.81
CA THR A 251 -0.17 27.64 -11.16
C THR A 251 -0.39 26.76 -9.95
N THR A 252 0.13 27.21 -8.80
CA THR A 252 -0.17 26.60 -7.51
C THR A 252 -1.68 26.56 -7.40
N LYS A 253 -2.26 25.35 -7.41
CA LYS A 253 -3.72 25.14 -7.35
C LYS A 253 -4.33 25.70 -6.05
N PHE A 254 -3.49 26.03 -5.07
CA PHE A 254 -3.83 26.56 -3.76
C PHE A 254 -3.10 27.87 -3.46
N PRO A 255 -3.64 28.72 -2.57
CA PRO A 255 -2.94 29.93 -2.11
C PRO A 255 -1.57 29.60 -1.54
N VAL A 256 -0.57 30.41 -1.89
CA VAL A 256 0.81 30.26 -1.43
C VAL A 256 0.92 30.75 0.02
N ILE A 257 1.13 29.83 0.96
CA ILE A 257 1.43 30.16 2.36
C ILE A 257 2.94 29.97 2.59
N PRO A 258 3.73 31.03 2.74
CA PRO A 258 5.17 30.89 2.96
C PRO A 258 5.45 30.29 4.35
N VAL A 259 6.54 29.52 4.45
CA VAL A 259 7.02 29.04 5.75
C VAL A 259 7.24 30.22 6.71
N PRO A 260 6.75 30.16 7.97
CA PRO A 260 7.04 31.17 8.98
C PRO A 260 8.54 31.29 9.27
N THR A 261 9.00 32.48 9.65
CA THR A 261 10.39 32.69 10.08
C THR A 261 10.65 31.98 11.40
N GLY A 262 11.75 31.23 11.49
CA GLY A 262 12.17 30.56 12.73
C GLY A 262 12.94 29.28 12.44
N THR A 263 13.32 28.58 13.51
CA THR A 263 14.00 27.28 13.43
C THR A 263 13.45 26.31 14.47
N TYR A 264 13.62 25.02 14.20
CA TYR A 264 13.20 23.95 15.13
C TYR A 264 14.39 23.08 15.53
N ASP A 265 14.44 22.69 16.80
CA ASP A 265 15.43 21.72 17.29
C ASP A 265 15.18 20.34 16.68
N TYR A 266 13.91 19.97 16.50
CA TYR A 266 13.48 18.76 15.81
C TYR A 266 12.42 19.06 14.76
N ILE A 267 12.62 18.56 13.55
CA ILE A 267 11.57 18.47 12.54
C ILE A 267 11.28 16.98 12.29
N VAL A 268 10.05 16.56 12.55
CA VAL A 268 9.55 15.21 12.30
C VAL A 268 8.68 15.24 11.05
N VAL A 269 8.95 14.37 10.08
CA VAL A 269 8.27 14.34 8.79
C VAL A 269 7.38 13.09 8.71
N GLY A 270 6.06 13.29 8.73
CA GLY A 270 5.03 12.26 8.70
C GLY A 270 4.42 12.00 10.08
N GLY A 271 3.11 12.11 10.21
CA GLY A 271 2.32 11.92 11.42
C GLY A 271 1.73 10.52 11.55
N GLY A 272 2.51 9.47 11.24
CA GLY A 272 2.09 8.07 11.31
C GLY A 272 2.42 7.35 12.63
N ALA A 273 2.46 6.01 12.56
CA ALA A 273 2.76 5.14 13.70
C ALA A 273 4.15 5.39 14.32
N GLY A 274 5.15 5.81 13.54
CA GLY A 274 6.47 6.20 14.05
C GLY A 274 6.53 7.68 14.44
N GLY A 275 6.00 8.54 13.57
CA GLY A 275 6.15 9.99 13.65
C GLY A 275 5.40 10.67 14.79
N ILE A 276 4.14 10.30 15.04
CA ILE A 276 3.40 10.85 16.18
C ILE A 276 4.11 10.53 17.50
N PRO A 277 4.50 9.26 17.77
CA PRO A 277 5.19 8.95 19.00
C PRO A 277 6.54 9.63 19.18
N VAL A 278 7.41 9.61 18.15
CA VAL A 278 8.73 10.22 18.27
C VAL A 278 8.61 11.73 18.49
N ALA A 279 7.67 12.42 17.82
CA ALA A 279 7.47 13.85 18.01
C ALA A 279 6.98 14.20 19.43
N ASP A 280 6.09 13.40 20.01
CA ASP A 280 5.67 13.57 21.41
C ASP A 280 6.87 13.46 22.36
N LYS A 281 7.67 12.38 22.23
CA LYS A 281 8.82 12.13 23.11
C LYS A 281 9.93 13.17 22.97
N LEU A 282 10.19 13.64 21.76
CA LEU A 282 11.16 14.73 21.52
C LEU A 282 10.67 16.05 22.13
N SER A 283 9.38 16.38 21.96
CA SER A 283 8.81 17.61 22.54
C SER A 283 8.77 17.60 24.07
N GLU A 284 8.74 16.42 24.70
CA GLU A 284 8.79 16.27 26.17
C GLU A 284 10.10 16.79 26.78
N THR A 285 11.18 16.88 25.99
CA THR A 285 12.47 17.44 26.42
C THR A 285 12.47 18.97 26.53
N GLY A 286 11.40 19.64 26.13
CA GLY A 286 11.30 21.11 26.06
C GLY A 286 11.89 21.73 24.79
N LYS A 287 12.45 20.91 23.89
CA LYS A 287 13.01 21.32 22.59
C LYS A 287 11.93 21.67 21.57
N SER A 288 12.15 22.68 20.73
CA SER A 288 11.16 23.07 19.72
C SER A 288 10.99 21.96 18.69
N THR A 289 9.78 21.40 18.59
CA THR A 289 9.49 20.23 17.77
C THR A 289 8.38 20.54 16.80
N LEU A 290 8.63 20.38 15.50
CA LEU A 290 7.62 20.51 14.44
C LEU A 290 7.30 19.14 13.86
N LEU A 291 6.02 18.79 13.80
CA LEU A 291 5.51 17.66 13.02
C LEU A 291 4.92 18.15 11.70
N ILE A 292 5.46 17.70 10.57
CA ILE A 292 4.94 18.03 9.23
C ILE A 292 4.23 16.80 8.66
N GLU A 293 2.95 16.94 8.32
CA GLU A 293 2.10 15.89 7.75
C GLU A 293 1.62 16.33 6.37
N ARG A 294 1.73 15.42 5.39
CA ARG A 294 1.29 15.64 4.02
C ARG A 294 -0.21 15.79 3.94
N GLY A 295 -0.92 14.90 4.62
CA GLY A 295 -2.37 14.76 4.53
C GLY A 295 -3.17 15.76 5.35
N PRO A 296 -4.49 15.80 5.12
CA PRO A 296 -5.42 16.56 5.96
C PRO A 296 -5.64 15.92 7.33
N PRO A 297 -6.29 16.65 8.25
CA PRO A 297 -6.80 16.08 9.49
C PRO A 297 -7.75 14.89 9.26
N SER A 298 -7.74 13.92 10.19
CA SER A 298 -8.50 12.67 10.11
C SER A 298 -9.62 12.58 11.16
N SER A 299 -9.30 12.30 12.43
CA SER A 299 -10.29 12.20 13.50
C SER A 299 -10.91 13.55 13.85
N GLY A 300 -12.14 13.54 14.36
CA GLY A 300 -12.85 14.76 14.72
C GLY A 300 -12.16 15.54 15.84
N ARG A 301 -11.45 14.84 16.75
CA ARG A 301 -10.56 15.47 17.75
C ARG A 301 -9.54 16.43 17.13
N TRP A 302 -9.10 16.15 15.90
CA TRP A 302 -8.10 16.94 15.19
C TRP A 302 -8.71 17.81 14.09
N ASN A 303 -10.02 18.09 14.16
CA ASN A 303 -10.79 18.86 13.18
C ASN A 303 -10.94 18.16 11.82
N GLY A 304 -10.91 16.83 11.79
CA GLY A 304 -11.31 16.08 10.62
C GLY A 304 -12.81 16.23 10.33
N THR A 305 -13.16 16.24 9.05
CA THR A 305 -14.54 16.49 8.59
C THR A 305 -15.13 15.38 7.73
N MET A 306 -14.31 14.43 7.25
CA MET A 306 -14.78 13.33 6.40
C MET A 306 -15.67 12.36 7.20
N LYS A 307 -16.98 12.39 6.96
CA LYS A 307 -17.94 11.57 7.70
C LYS A 307 -19.18 11.22 6.86
N PRO A 308 -19.85 10.09 7.14
CA PRO A 308 -21.19 9.83 6.63
C PRO A 308 -22.24 10.74 7.29
N THR A 309 -23.38 10.89 6.62
CA THR A 309 -24.46 11.83 7.01
C THR A 309 -25.02 11.55 8.40
N TRP A 310 -25.05 10.30 8.84
CA TRP A 310 -25.57 9.92 10.16
C TRP A 310 -24.64 10.30 11.32
N LEU A 311 -23.41 10.72 11.04
CA LEU A 311 -22.49 11.32 12.03
C LEU A 311 -22.56 12.86 12.07
N GLU A 312 -23.39 13.49 11.24
CA GLU A 312 -23.54 14.94 11.26
C GLU A 312 -24.05 15.44 12.61
N GLY A 313 -23.55 16.60 13.04
CA GLY A 313 -23.80 17.14 14.38
C GLY A 313 -22.99 16.49 15.51
N THR A 314 -22.17 15.48 15.21
CA THR A 314 -21.21 14.90 16.17
C THR A 314 -19.77 15.33 15.87
N ASN A 315 -18.89 15.17 16.88
CA ASN A 315 -17.44 15.32 16.69
C ASN A 315 -16.76 14.02 16.22
N LEU A 316 -17.51 13.08 15.63
CA LEU A 316 -16.97 11.85 15.06
C LEU A 316 -16.75 11.98 13.56
N THR A 317 -15.78 11.24 13.04
CA THR A 317 -15.53 11.08 11.60
C THR A 317 -15.51 9.61 11.21
N ARG A 318 -15.37 9.33 9.90
CA ARG A 318 -15.18 7.96 9.40
C ARG A 318 -13.96 7.25 10.00
N PHE A 319 -13.00 8.01 10.52
CA PHE A 319 -11.80 7.48 11.15
C PHE A 319 -11.99 7.20 12.64
N ASP A 320 -13.00 7.78 13.30
CA ASP A 320 -13.21 7.57 14.74
C ASP A 320 -13.98 6.27 15.03
N VAL A 321 -14.92 5.91 14.15
CA VAL A 321 -15.82 4.77 14.30
C VAL A 321 -15.17 3.47 13.82
N PRO A 322 -14.89 2.49 14.71
CA PRO A 322 -14.30 1.21 14.34
C PRO A 322 -14.99 0.49 13.18
N GLY A 323 -16.33 0.41 13.23
CA GLY A 323 -17.13 -0.26 12.20
C GLY A 323 -17.10 0.39 10.82
N LEU A 324 -16.49 1.57 10.66
CA LEU A 324 -16.34 2.25 9.37
C LEU A 324 -14.95 2.06 8.75
N CYS A 325 -14.06 1.29 9.38
CA CYS A 325 -12.67 1.20 8.91
C CYS A 325 -12.52 0.57 7.52
N ASN A 326 -13.43 -0.31 7.11
CA ASN A 326 -13.35 -1.00 5.82
C ASN A 326 -13.76 -0.11 4.63
N GLU A 327 -14.37 1.06 4.87
CA GLU A 327 -14.78 1.98 3.81
C GLU A 327 -13.59 2.49 2.98
N ILE A 328 -12.37 2.43 3.53
CA ILE A 328 -11.13 2.74 2.80
C ILE A 328 -10.93 1.86 1.56
N TRP A 329 -11.55 0.67 1.51
CA TRP A 329 -11.49 -0.22 0.37
C TRP A 329 -12.60 0.03 -0.66
N VAL A 330 -13.42 1.06 -0.51
CA VAL A 330 -14.44 1.42 -1.50
C VAL A 330 -14.24 2.87 -1.92
N ASP A 331 -14.09 3.76 -0.94
CA ASP A 331 -13.79 5.17 -1.13
C ASP A 331 -12.48 5.53 -0.41
N SER A 332 -11.39 5.63 -1.19
CA SER A 332 -10.06 6.01 -0.70
C SER A 332 -9.57 7.35 -1.25
N ALA A 333 -10.37 8.02 -2.08
CA ALA A 333 -9.95 9.22 -2.80
C ALA A 333 -9.62 10.36 -1.82
N GLY A 334 -8.43 10.95 -1.95
CA GLY A 334 -7.96 12.01 -1.06
C GLY A 334 -7.57 11.54 0.35
N ILE A 335 -7.67 10.24 0.65
CA ILE A 335 -7.23 9.61 1.91
C ILE A 335 -5.97 8.77 1.66
N ALA A 336 -5.98 7.93 0.63
CA ALA A 336 -4.83 7.13 0.25
C ALA A 336 -3.76 7.99 -0.45
N CYS A 337 -2.50 7.61 -0.28
CA CYS A 337 -1.39 8.23 -0.97
C CYS A 337 -1.50 7.99 -2.49
N ASN A 338 -1.22 9.02 -3.29
CA ASN A 338 -1.41 9.01 -4.74
C ASN A 338 -0.10 9.02 -5.54
N ASP A 339 1.02 8.77 -4.88
CA ASP A 339 2.36 8.72 -5.46
C ASP A 339 3.07 7.40 -5.17
N ILE A 340 2.29 6.34 -4.89
CA ILE A 340 2.74 4.98 -4.65
C ILE A 340 1.76 4.00 -5.32
N ASP A 341 2.23 2.79 -5.67
CA ASP A 341 1.39 1.71 -6.23
C ASP A 341 0.68 0.84 -5.17
N GLN A 342 0.90 1.11 -3.88
CA GLN A 342 0.34 0.37 -2.76
C GLN A 342 -0.69 1.19 -1.96
N MET A 343 -1.39 0.54 -1.04
CA MET A 343 -2.25 1.23 -0.08
C MET A 343 -1.41 1.81 1.07
N ALA A 344 -1.51 3.12 1.30
CA ALA A 344 -1.04 3.80 2.50
C ALA A 344 -1.90 5.03 2.78
N GLY A 345 -2.14 5.35 4.05
CA GLY A 345 -2.90 6.53 4.44
C GLY A 345 -2.04 7.80 4.37
N CYS A 346 -2.48 8.78 3.57
CA CYS A 346 -1.94 10.15 3.50
C CYS A 346 -2.92 11.11 4.18
N VAL A 347 -3.17 10.88 5.47
CA VAL A 347 -3.94 11.71 6.41
C VAL A 347 -3.21 11.71 7.75
N LEU A 348 -3.51 12.66 8.63
CA LEU A 348 -2.97 12.64 10.00
C LEU A 348 -3.24 11.29 10.69
N GLY A 349 -2.22 10.67 11.27
CA GLY A 349 -2.27 9.30 11.79
C GLY A 349 -1.77 8.23 10.81
N GLY A 350 -1.65 8.55 9.52
CA GLY A 350 -1.20 7.65 8.47
C GLY A 350 -1.95 6.31 8.48
N GLY A 351 -1.20 5.20 8.44
CA GLY A 351 -1.77 3.85 8.53
C GLY A 351 -2.64 3.62 9.78
N THR A 352 -2.35 4.27 10.92
CA THR A 352 -3.13 4.09 12.15
C THR A 352 -4.52 4.73 12.07
N ALA A 353 -4.73 5.69 11.16
CA ALA A 353 -6.03 6.29 10.91
C ALA A 353 -6.94 5.40 10.04
N ILE A 354 -6.37 4.55 9.19
CA ILE A 354 -7.13 3.78 8.18
C ILE A 354 -7.14 2.27 8.41
N ASN A 355 -6.26 1.73 9.27
CA ASN A 355 -6.17 0.29 9.51
C ASN A 355 -7.34 -0.25 10.37
N ALA A 356 -7.38 -1.57 10.55
CA ALA A 356 -8.31 -2.25 11.46
C ALA A 356 -7.89 -2.19 12.94
N ALA A 357 -6.91 -1.36 13.31
CA ALA A 357 -6.49 -1.09 14.69
C ALA A 357 -6.06 -2.30 15.55
N LEU A 358 -5.72 -3.44 14.95
CA LEU A 358 -5.17 -4.61 15.65
C LEU A 358 -3.91 -4.24 16.46
N TRP A 359 -3.85 -4.68 17.73
CA TRP A 359 -2.85 -4.18 18.69
C TRP A 359 -2.25 -5.25 19.59
N TRP A 360 -0.94 -5.47 19.44
CA TRP A 360 -0.24 -6.64 19.96
C TRP A 360 0.93 -6.27 20.86
N LYS A 361 0.98 -6.84 22.06
CA LYS A 361 2.21 -6.86 22.84
C LYS A 361 3.20 -7.75 22.09
N PRO A 362 4.42 -7.26 21.79
CA PRO A 362 5.30 -7.94 20.84
C PRO A 362 5.76 -9.29 21.36
N ASN A 363 5.82 -10.28 20.46
CA ASN A 363 6.51 -11.53 20.72
C ASN A 363 8.01 -11.24 20.90
N PRO A 364 8.63 -11.51 22.06
CA PRO A 364 10.03 -11.13 22.32
C PRO A 364 11.01 -11.59 21.24
N ILE A 365 10.82 -12.80 20.70
CA ILE A 365 11.70 -13.37 19.68
C ILE A 365 11.72 -12.56 18.37
N ASP A 366 10.71 -11.72 18.09
CA ASP A 366 10.72 -10.86 16.90
C ASP A 366 11.85 -9.83 16.97
N TRP A 367 12.09 -9.27 18.16
CA TRP A 367 13.23 -8.38 18.42
C TRP A 367 14.54 -9.16 18.39
N ASP A 368 14.57 -10.32 19.06
CA ASP A 368 15.80 -11.11 19.18
C ASP A 368 16.28 -11.69 17.85
N TYR A 369 15.35 -12.04 16.96
CA TYR A 369 15.66 -12.61 15.66
C TYR A 369 16.06 -11.52 14.65
N ASN A 370 15.24 -10.46 14.51
CA ASN A 370 15.43 -9.49 13.43
C ASN A 370 16.44 -8.39 13.76
N PHE A 371 16.51 -7.91 15.00
CA PHE A 371 17.19 -6.66 15.31
C PHE A 371 18.60 -6.87 15.86
N PRO A 372 19.55 -5.93 15.65
CA PRO A 372 20.88 -5.98 16.24
C PRO A 372 20.88 -5.74 17.77
N THR A 373 22.03 -5.96 18.42
CA THR A 373 22.25 -5.63 19.84
C THR A 373 21.89 -4.16 20.14
N GLY A 374 21.22 -3.91 21.27
CA GLY A 374 20.69 -2.59 21.61
C GLY A 374 19.23 -2.37 21.17
N TRP A 375 18.66 -3.36 20.48
CA TRP A 375 17.27 -3.47 20.01
C TRP A 375 16.69 -4.88 20.24
N LYS A 376 17.40 -5.74 20.98
CA LYS A 376 16.94 -7.09 21.33
C LYS A 376 15.80 -6.99 22.34
N ALA A 377 15.07 -8.08 22.60
CA ALA A 377 13.89 -8.05 23.47
C ALA A 377 14.17 -7.41 24.83
N ALA A 378 15.34 -7.72 25.43
CA ALA A 378 15.80 -7.15 26.69
C ALA A 378 15.95 -5.61 26.64
N ASP A 379 16.41 -5.07 25.50
CA ASP A 379 16.58 -3.64 25.28
C ASP A 379 15.23 -2.92 25.08
N MET A 380 14.22 -3.64 24.59
CA MET A 380 12.91 -3.09 24.21
C MET A 380 11.88 -3.12 25.35
N VAL A 381 12.20 -3.73 26.51
CA VAL A 381 11.26 -3.87 27.65
C VAL A 381 10.70 -2.53 28.11
N ALA A 382 11.59 -1.53 28.32
CA ALA A 382 11.18 -0.23 28.83
C ALA A 382 10.27 0.52 27.84
N ALA A 383 10.61 0.50 26.54
CA ALA A 383 9.79 1.08 25.50
C ALA A 383 8.42 0.37 25.40
N THR A 384 8.42 -0.96 25.43
CA THR A 384 7.19 -1.77 25.43
C THR A 384 6.26 -1.40 26.58
N ASN A 385 6.80 -1.28 27.80
CA ASN A 385 6.01 -0.91 28.98
C ASN A 385 5.43 0.50 28.87
N ARG A 386 6.20 1.47 28.34
CA ARG A 386 5.68 2.83 28.11
C ARG A 386 4.53 2.84 27.10
N VAL A 387 4.69 2.14 25.98
CA VAL A 387 3.65 2.03 24.96
C VAL A 387 2.38 1.41 25.50
N PHE A 388 2.47 0.26 26.19
CA PHE A 388 1.29 -0.43 26.74
C PHE A 388 0.70 0.25 27.98
N SER A 389 1.44 1.14 28.64
CA SER A 389 0.86 2.04 29.65
C SER A 389 0.00 3.13 29.01
N ARG A 390 0.33 3.56 27.78
CA ARG A 390 -0.38 4.64 27.07
C ARG A 390 -1.53 4.12 26.22
N ILE A 391 -1.30 2.97 25.58
CA ILE A 391 -2.23 2.27 24.69
C ILE A 391 -2.27 0.81 25.16
N PRO A 392 -3.03 0.48 26.22
CA PRO A 392 -3.09 -0.88 26.76
C PRO A 392 -3.73 -1.88 25.76
N GLY A 393 -4.61 -1.36 24.91
CA GLY A 393 -5.47 -2.14 24.04
C GLY A 393 -6.65 -2.78 24.77
N THR A 394 -7.58 -3.35 24.01
CA THR A 394 -8.75 -4.07 24.52
C THR A 394 -9.17 -5.12 23.51
N ASP A 395 -9.58 -6.30 23.98
CA ASP A 395 -10.28 -7.28 23.15
C ASP A 395 -11.81 -7.18 23.27
N THR A 396 -12.30 -6.23 24.07
CA THR A 396 -13.73 -5.96 24.32
C THR A 396 -13.96 -4.47 24.13
N PRO A 397 -14.03 -3.98 22.88
CA PRO A 397 -13.98 -2.54 22.60
C PRO A 397 -15.31 -1.82 22.83
N SER A 398 -16.43 -2.55 22.80
CA SER A 398 -17.74 -2.00 23.15
C SER A 398 -17.81 -1.62 24.63
N MET A 399 -18.27 -0.41 24.92
CA MET A 399 -18.23 0.16 26.29
C MET A 399 -19.25 -0.44 27.27
N ASP A 400 -20.11 -1.34 26.81
CA ASP A 400 -21.00 -2.14 27.66
C ASP A 400 -20.36 -3.44 28.16
N GLY A 401 -19.11 -3.71 27.79
CA GLY A 401 -18.36 -4.90 28.20
C GLY A 401 -18.74 -6.18 27.44
N LEU A 402 -19.45 -6.07 26.31
CA LEU A 402 -19.83 -7.19 25.46
C LEU A 402 -19.02 -7.24 24.16
N ARG A 403 -19.03 -8.41 23.52
CA ARG A 403 -18.60 -8.59 22.12
C ARG A 403 -19.80 -9.03 21.29
N TYR A 404 -19.89 -8.52 20.06
CA TYR A 404 -21.06 -8.69 19.21
C TYR A 404 -20.79 -9.70 18.09
N LEU A 405 -21.87 -10.37 17.64
CA LEU A 405 -21.86 -11.29 16.50
C LEU A 405 -20.78 -12.40 16.55
N GLN A 406 -20.50 -12.90 17.75
CA GLN A 406 -19.42 -13.86 18.04
C GLN A 406 -19.66 -15.29 17.51
N GLN A 407 -20.78 -15.55 16.83
CA GLN A 407 -21.15 -16.90 16.39
C GLN A 407 -20.11 -17.51 15.44
N GLY A 408 -19.61 -16.74 14.46
CA GLY A 408 -18.55 -17.19 13.57
C GLY A 408 -17.23 -17.45 14.31
N GLU A 409 -16.91 -16.61 15.29
CA GLU A 409 -15.74 -16.80 16.14
C GLU A 409 -15.83 -18.07 16.97
N HIS A 410 -16.97 -18.33 17.60
CA HIS A 410 -17.19 -19.54 18.39
C HIS A 410 -17.00 -20.83 17.57
N VAL A 411 -17.40 -20.84 16.29
CA VAL A 411 -17.19 -22.00 15.38
C VAL A 411 -15.70 -22.32 15.24
N ILE A 412 -14.89 -21.32 14.92
CA ILE A 412 -13.45 -21.51 14.69
C ILE A 412 -12.72 -21.77 16.02
N ALA A 413 -13.01 -21.01 17.07
CA ALA A 413 -12.39 -21.16 18.39
C ALA A 413 -12.67 -22.55 18.98
N ALA A 414 -13.91 -23.04 18.90
CA ALA A 414 -14.26 -24.38 19.36
C ALA A 414 -13.55 -25.48 18.53
N GLY A 415 -13.48 -25.29 17.21
CA GLY A 415 -12.73 -26.20 16.32
C GLY A 415 -11.24 -26.26 16.65
N LEU A 416 -10.59 -25.11 16.80
CA LEU A 416 -9.18 -25.03 17.17
C LEU A 416 -8.91 -25.70 18.53
N LYS A 417 -9.76 -25.45 19.53
CA LYS A 417 -9.68 -26.09 20.84
C LYS A 417 -9.83 -27.62 20.75
N GLN A 418 -10.77 -28.11 19.96
CA GLN A 418 -10.94 -29.55 19.69
C GLN A 418 -9.70 -30.13 18.98
N GLY A 419 -9.11 -29.37 18.06
CA GLY A 419 -7.86 -29.68 17.37
C GLY A 419 -6.59 -29.55 18.23
N GLY A 420 -6.74 -29.31 19.54
CA GLY A 420 -5.63 -29.27 20.51
C GLY A 420 -4.89 -27.92 20.59
N TRP A 421 -5.46 -26.84 20.06
CA TRP A 421 -4.89 -25.50 20.21
C TRP A 421 -5.26 -24.89 21.56
N LYS A 422 -4.38 -24.03 22.08
CA LYS A 422 -4.57 -23.36 23.38
C LYS A 422 -5.15 -21.97 23.20
N GLU A 423 -6.25 -21.70 23.90
CA GLU A 423 -6.79 -20.36 24.04
C GLU A 423 -5.91 -19.53 24.99
N VAL A 424 -5.60 -18.31 24.60
CA VAL A 424 -4.82 -17.34 25.39
C VAL A 424 -5.43 -15.95 25.28
N THR A 425 -5.17 -15.09 26.26
CA THR A 425 -5.27 -13.63 26.06
C THR A 425 -3.95 -13.16 25.47
N ALA A 426 -3.91 -12.89 24.17
CA ALA A 426 -2.65 -12.73 23.43
C ALA A 426 -1.67 -11.70 24.04
N ASN A 427 -2.17 -10.58 24.56
CA ASN A 427 -1.33 -9.53 25.14
C ASN A 427 -0.82 -9.83 26.56
N ASN A 428 -1.41 -10.83 27.25
CA ASN A 428 -0.92 -11.28 28.56
C ASN A 428 0.26 -12.25 28.42
N VAL A 429 0.26 -13.06 27.36
CA VAL A 429 1.30 -14.06 27.07
C VAL A 429 1.87 -13.88 25.66
N PRO A 430 2.54 -12.75 25.38
CA PRO A 430 2.94 -12.38 24.01
C PRO A 430 3.90 -13.39 23.35
N GLY A 431 4.68 -14.14 24.13
CA GLY A 431 5.59 -15.19 23.64
C GLY A 431 4.91 -16.53 23.29
N GLU A 432 3.66 -16.76 23.69
CA GLU A 432 2.93 -17.98 23.32
C GLU A 432 2.30 -17.78 21.93
N LYS A 433 2.95 -18.36 20.90
CA LYS A 433 2.56 -18.22 19.47
C LYS A 433 2.63 -19.53 18.68
N THR A 434 2.64 -20.66 19.38
CA THR A 434 2.64 -22.01 18.78
C THR A 434 1.34 -22.71 19.12
N LYS A 435 0.54 -23.06 18.10
CA LYS A 435 -0.81 -23.64 18.25
C LYS A 435 -1.66 -22.92 19.31
N THR A 436 -1.75 -21.61 19.18
CA THR A 436 -2.51 -20.73 20.11
C THR A 436 -3.56 -19.93 19.38
N PHE A 437 -4.65 -19.57 20.06
CA PHE A 437 -5.67 -18.66 19.55
C PHE A 437 -6.18 -17.70 20.65
N SER A 438 -6.75 -16.57 20.25
CA SER A 438 -7.19 -15.48 21.13
C SER A 438 -8.35 -14.72 20.49
N HIS A 439 -9.17 -14.09 21.33
CA HIS A 439 -9.98 -12.93 20.91
C HIS A 439 -9.07 -11.84 20.34
N THR A 440 -9.62 -11.01 19.47
CA THR A 440 -8.88 -9.97 18.76
C THR A 440 -8.65 -8.72 19.62
N PRO A 441 -7.40 -8.35 19.94
CA PRO A 441 -7.10 -7.10 20.63
C PRO A 441 -6.94 -5.92 19.66
N PHE A 442 -7.48 -4.78 20.06
CA PHE A 442 -7.45 -3.53 19.31
C PHE A 442 -6.81 -2.39 20.12
N MET A 443 -6.30 -1.36 19.45
CA MET A 443 -5.79 -0.13 20.08
C MET A 443 -6.91 0.87 20.45
N PHE A 444 -8.17 0.44 20.33
CA PHE A 444 -9.36 1.22 20.63
C PHE A 444 -9.38 1.72 22.08
N SER A 445 -10.01 2.88 22.27
CA SER A 445 -10.28 3.42 23.59
C SER A 445 -11.63 4.14 23.58
N ASN A 446 -12.44 3.91 24.61
CA ASN A 446 -13.79 4.48 24.74
C ASN A 446 -14.72 4.20 23.54
N GLY A 447 -14.60 3.02 22.92
CA GLY A 447 -15.36 2.63 21.72
C GLY A 447 -15.03 3.44 20.45
N GLU A 448 -13.90 4.17 20.44
CA GLU A 448 -13.38 4.90 19.27
C GLU A 448 -12.00 4.35 18.89
N ARG A 449 -11.49 4.74 17.71
CA ARG A 449 -10.23 4.24 17.11
C ARG A 449 -9.00 4.23 18.04
N GLY A 450 -8.91 5.15 18.99
CA GLY A 450 -7.81 5.17 19.96
C GLY A 450 -6.42 5.40 19.35
N GLY A 451 -5.44 4.59 19.77
CA GLY A 451 -4.08 4.59 19.20
C GLY A 451 -3.24 5.87 19.43
N PRO A 452 -2.18 6.09 18.61
CA PRO A 452 -1.27 7.22 18.77
C PRO A 452 -1.94 8.59 18.67
N MET A 453 -2.97 8.75 17.83
CA MET A 453 -3.71 10.00 17.70
C MET A 453 -4.51 10.37 18.95
N ALA A 454 -5.03 9.38 19.67
CA ALA A 454 -5.82 9.61 20.89
C ALA A 454 -4.96 9.71 22.16
N THR A 455 -3.65 9.51 22.06
CA THR A 455 -2.73 9.42 23.20
C THR A 455 -1.49 10.30 23.01
N TYR A 456 -0.50 9.84 22.25
CA TYR A 456 0.76 10.54 21.97
C TYR A 456 0.53 11.94 21.40
N LEU A 457 -0.36 12.08 20.40
CA LEU A 457 -0.61 13.39 19.79
C LEU A 457 -1.37 14.34 20.73
N VAL A 458 -2.17 13.82 21.65
CA VAL A 458 -2.87 14.62 22.68
C VAL A 458 -1.87 15.26 23.63
N THR A 459 -0.91 14.47 24.14
CA THR A 459 0.12 15.01 25.05
C THR A 459 1.09 15.94 24.33
N ALA A 460 1.45 15.66 23.08
CA ALA A 460 2.27 16.55 22.25
C ALA A 460 1.60 17.92 22.04
N SER A 461 0.34 17.91 21.62
CA SER A 461 -0.40 19.14 21.27
C SER A 461 -0.69 20.05 22.47
N ALA A 462 -0.60 19.52 23.70
CA ALA A 462 -0.71 20.33 24.91
C ALA A 462 0.56 21.15 25.23
N ARG A 463 1.71 20.84 24.59
CA ARG A 463 2.98 21.51 24.86
C ARG A 463 3.18 22.72 23.95
N LYS A 464 3.61 23.84 24.54
CA LYS A 464 3.84 25.12 23.81
C LYS A 464 5.00 25.06 22.80
N ASN A 465 5.94 24.13 22.99
CA ASN A 465 7.10 23.93 22.12
C ASN A 465 6.83 22.91 21.00
N PHE A 466 5.60 22.41 20.86
CA PHE A 466 5.19 21.52 19.78
C PHE A 466 4.35 22.27 18.76
N GLY A 467 4.73 22.16 17.48
CA GLY A 467 3.96 22.62 16.34
C GLY A 467 3.58 21.46 15.43
N ARG A 468 2.47 21.61 14.69
CA ARG A 468 2.04 20.65 13.68
C ARG A 468 1.53 21.38 12.45
N TRP A 469 1.95 20.93 11.27
CA TRP A 469 1.47 21.42 9.98
C TRP A 469 0.92 20.25 9.15
N GLU A 470 -0.36 20.28 8.86
CA GLU A 470 -1.04 19.39 7.92
C GLU A 470 -0.99 19.95 6.49
N ASN A 471 -1.51 19.19 5.53
CA ASN A 471 -1.62 19.59 4.12
C ASN A 471 -0.28 20.00 3.48
N THR A 472 0.85 19.58 4.05
CA THR A 472 2.20 20.06 3.71
C THR A 472 3.10 18.88 3.39
N SER A 473 3.45 18.72 2.11
CA SER A 473 4.35 17.66 1.65
C SER A 473 5.81 18.08 1.81
N VAL A 474 6.65 17.20 2.35
CA VAL A 474 8.11 17.38 2.31
C VAL A 474 8.64 16.77 1.02
N ARG A 475 9.30 17.59 0.19
CA ARG A 475 9.93 17.12 -1.05
C ARG A 475 11.21 16.34 -0.78
N ARG A 476 12.08 16.91 0.07
CA ARG A 476 13.43 16.43 0.39
C ARG A 476 14.01 17.18 1.60
N VAL A 477 15.14 16.69 2.13
CA VAL A 477 15.96 17.47 3.06
C VAL A 477 16.93 18.38 2.30
N ILE A 478 17.22 19.54 2.85
CA ILE A 478 18.26 20.46 2.37
C ILE A 478 19.52 20.21 3.18
N ARG A 479 20.66 20.01 2.51
CA ARG A 479 21.91 19.64 3.16
C ARG A 479 23.14 20.25 2.50
N VAL A 480 24.18 20.42 3.30
CA VAL A 480 25.55 20.72 2.86
C VAL A 480 26.43 19.54 3.29
N GLY A 481 26.93 18.78 2.33
CA GLY A 481 27.55 17.48 2.62
C GLY A 481 26.60 16.57 3.40
N GLY A 482 27.06 16.06 4.54
CA GLY A 482 26.28 15.20 5.44
C GLY A 482 25.47 15.94 6.52
N HIS A 483 25.45 17.27 6.53
CA HIS A 483 24.71 18.05 7.52
C HIS A 483 23.42 18.64 6.93
N ILE A 484 22.28 18.32 7.53
CA ILE A 484 20.96 18.79 7.09
C ILE A 484 20.69 20.17 7.72
N THR A 485 20.37 21.16 6.89
CA THR A 485 20.07 22.54 7.33
C THR A 485 18.58 22.82 7.42
N GLY A 486 17.75 22.00 6.76
CA GLY A 486 16.30 22.15 6.78
C GLY A 486 15.57 21.13 5.91
N VAL A 487 14.27 21.33 5.72
CA VAL A 487 13.43 20.53 4.83
C VAL A 487 12.70 21.42 3.84
N GLU A 488 12.63 21.01 2.58
CA GLU A 488 11.87 21.71 1.53
C GLU A 488 10.43 21.20 1.52
N VAL A 489 9.47 22.13 1.61
CA VAL A 489 8.04 21.83 1.67
C VAL A 489 7.25 22.46 0.53
N GLU A 490 6.18 21.78 0.15
CA GLU A 490 5.18 22.24 -0.81
C GLU A 490 3.75 21.94 -0.31
N PRO A 491 2.77 22.78 -0.66
CA PRO A 491 1.38 22.56 -0.26
C PRO A 491 0.82 21.35 -1.00
N TYR A 492 0.37 20.35 -0.25
CA TYR A 492 -0.38 19.20 -0.78
C TYR A 492 -1.86 19.55 -0.98
N ALA A 493 -2.42 20.32 -0.05
CA ALA A 493 -3.78 20.82 -0.10
C ALA A 493 -3.86 22.27 0.45
N ALA A 494 -5.05 22.88 0.38
CA ALA A 494 -5.27 24.23 0.90
C ALA A 494 -4.86 24.33 2.39
N GLY A 495 -4.15 25.39 2.75
CA GLY A 495 -3.60 25.57 4.10
C GLY A 495 -2.18 25.03 4.28
N GLY A 496 -1.62 24.31 3.30
CA GLY A 496 -0.23 23.83 3.32
C GLY A 496 0.81 24.93 3.09
N TYR A 497 2.03 24.69 3.58
CA TYR A 497 3.14 25.63 3.48
C TYR A 497 4.04 25.39 2.26
N THR A 498 4.72 26.44 1.79
CA THR A 498 5.78 26.34 0.78
C THR A 498 7.07 27.03 1.22
N GLY A 499 8.21 26.44 0.89
CA GLY A 499 9.55 26.98 1.10
C GLY A 499 10.45 26.04 1.90
N ILE A 500 11.40 26.59 2.65
CA ILE A 500 12.37 25.80 3.44
C ILE A 500 12.12 26.05 4.93
N VAL A 501 11.96 24.97 5.68
CA VAL A 501 11.88 24.98 7.15
C VAL A 501 13.26 24.65 7.69
N ASN A 502 13.88 25.60 8.37
CA ASN A 502 15.23 25.41 8.88
C ASN A 502 15.22 24.70 10.24
N VAL A 503 16.22 23.83 10.46
CA VAL A 503 16.51 23.33 11.80
C VAL A 503 17.36 24.35 12.57
N THR A 504 17.39 24.27 13.89
CA THR A 504 18.29 25.10 14.73
C THR A 504 19.73 24.89 14.25
N PRO A 505 20.50 25.97 13.98
CA PRO A 505 21.85 25.83 13.42
C PRO A 505 22.72 24.90 14.27
N ILE A 506 23.47 24.00 13.61
CA ILE A 506 24.37 23.03 14.22
C ILE A 506 23.65 21.91 14.98
N THR A 507 22.80 22.24 15.95
CA THR A 507 22.22 21.25 16.89
C THR A 507 20.92 20.62 16.41
N GLY A 508 20.24 21.25 15.45
CA GLY A 508 18.94 20.82 14.99
C GLY A 508 19.00 19.51 14.21
N ARG A 509 17.93 18.71 14.32
CA ARG A 509 17.85 17.35 13.78
C ARG A 509 16.56 17.15 12.99
N VAL A 510 16.63 16.33 11.96
CA VAL A 510 15.47 15.91 11.16
C VAL A 510 15.20 14.42 11.39
N VAL A 511 13.95 14.06 11.62
CA VAL A 511 13.49 12.68 11.76
C VAL A 511 12.49 12.38 10.65
N LEU A 512 12.85 11.48 9.74
CA LEU A 512 11.96 10.99 8.70
C LEU A 512 11.08 9.87 9.29
N SER A 513 9.78 10.06 9.22
CA SER A 513 8.74 9.14 9.69
C SER A 513 7.60 9.03 8.67
N ALA A 514 7.93 9.19 7.39
CA ALA A 514 6.99 9.22 6.26
C ALA A 514 6.60 7.82 5.77
N GLY A 515 7.00 6.78 6.50
CA GLY A 515 6.69 5.38 6.21
C GLY A 515 7.61 4.77 5.16
N THR A 516 7.52 3.44 5.00
CA THR A 516 8.36 2.65 4.09
C THR A 516 8.52 3.25 2.70
N PHE A 517 7.45 3.78 2.10
CA PHE A 517 7.51 4.40 0.79
C PHE A 517 7.95 5.87 0.83
N GLY A 518 7.33 6.68 1.69
CA GLY A 518 7.58 8.12 1.77
C GLY A 518 9.00 8.46 2.22
N THR A 519 9.51 7.76 3.23
CA THR A 519 10.89 7.92 3.71
C THR A 519 11.91 7.54 2.64
N THR A 520 11.69 6.43 1.94
CA THR A 520 12.54 6.00 0.80
C THR A 520 12.58 7.09 -0.28
N LYS A 521 11.41 7.62 -0.64
CA LYS A 521 11.29 8.71 -1.62
C LYS A 521 12.05 9.95 -1.21
N ILE A 522 11.88 10.41 0.04
CA ILE A 522 12.57 11.60 0.56
C ILE A 522 14.09 11.40 0.54
N LEU A 523 14.60 10.24 0.96
CA LEU A 523 16.04 9.92 0.92
C LEU A 523 16.58 9.97 -0.51
N MET A 524 15.92 9.30 -1.47
CA MET A 524 16.32 9.31 -2.88
C MET A 524 16.30 10.72 -3.47
N ARG A 525 15.24 11.51 -3.21
CA ARG A 525 15.15 12.93 -3.64
C ARG A 525 16.17 13.86 -2.97
N SER A 526 16.77 13.40 -1.88
CA SER A 526 17.84 14.09 -1.14
C SER A 526 19.25 13.64 -1.56
N GLY A 527 19.38 12.84 -2.63
CA GLY A 527 20.67 12.31 -3.09
C GLY A 527 21.24 11.23 -2.16
N ILE A 528 20.39 10.48 -1.47
CA ILE A 528 20.79 9.38 -0.57
C ILE A 528 20.09 8.09 -1.02
N GLY A 529 20.84 7.13 -1.55
CA GLY A 529 20.28 5.88 -2.05
C GLY A 529 21.13 5.20 -3.14
N PRO A 530 20.60 4.16 -3.79
CA PRO A 530 21.29 3.46 -4.87
C PRO A 530 21.51 4.35 -6.09
N ALA A 531 22.66 4.21 -6.76
CA ALA A 531 23.04 5.08 -7.88
C ALA A 531 22.03 5.08 -9.03
N ASP A 532 21.38 3.94 -9.32
CA ASP A 532 20.33 3.86 -10.35
C ASP A 532 19.09 4.66 -9.96
N SER A 533 18.64 4.56 -8.70
CA SER A 533 17.53 5.36 -8.17
C SER A 533 17.84 6.86 -8.19
N LEU A 534 19.06 7.25 -7.80
CA LEU A 534 19.47 8.67 -7.80
C LEU A 534 19.58 9.24 -9.22
N ALA A 535 20.04 8.44 -10.18
CA ALA A 535 20.06 8.84 -11.59
C ALA A 535 18.66 9.11 -12.15
N ILE A 536 17.64 8.34 -11.73
CA ILE A 536 16.23 8.59 -12.10
C ILE A 536 15.79 9.97 -11.59
N VAL A 537 16.06 10.29 -10.31
CA VAL A 537 15.71 11.61 -9.76
C VAL A 537 16.46 12.73 -10.50
N ASN A 538 17.75 12.55 -10.76
CA ASN A 538 18.61 13.55 -11.39
C ASN A 538 18.18 13.89 -12.83
N THR A 539 17.57 12.91 -13.51
CA THR A 539 17.05 13.08 -14.88
C THR A 539 15.55 13.41 -14.92
N SER A 540 14.89 13.46 -13.77
CA SER A 540 13.47 13.82 -13.67
C SER A 540 13.24 15.30 -14.03
N THR A 541 12.10 15.59 -14.62
CA THR A 541 11.70 16.97 -14.94
C THR A 541 11.32 17.78 -13.70
N ILE A 542 10.94 17.12 -12.61
CA ILE A 542 10.45 17.76 -11.37
C ILE A 542 11.62 18.19 -10.48
N ASP A 543 12.61 17.30 -10.27
CA ASP A 543 13.69 17.53 -9.31
C ASP A 543 15.06 17.72 -9.95
N GLY A 544 15.30 17.14 -11.13
CA GLY A 544 16.63 17.16 -11.78
C GLY A 544 17.32 18.53 -11.78
N PRO A 545 16.65 19.63 -12.19
CA PRO A 545 17.25 20.97 -12.21
C PRO A 545 17.68 21.51 -10.85
N THR A 546 17.12 21.00 -9.76
CA THR A 546 17.36 21.49 -8.40
C THR A 546 17.96 20.43 -7.49
N MET A 547 18.15 19.19 -7.95
CA MET A 547 18.69 18.09 -7.18
C MET A 547 20.10 18.43 -6.68
N ILE A 548 20.44 17.94 -5.50
CA ILE A 548 21.82 18.01 -5.02
C ILE A 548 22.75 17.33 -6.01
N LYS A 549 23.92 17.93 -6.22
CA LYS A 549 24.89 17.47 -7.21
C LYS A 549 25.34 16.04 -6.90
N SER A 550 25.66 15.29 -7.96
CA SER A 550 26.09 13.89 -7.84
C SER A 550 27.40 13.69 -7.05
N GLU A 551 28.24 14.73 -6.96
CA GLU A 551 29.45 14.73 -6.13
C GLU A 551 29.15 14.61 -4.62
N ASP A 552 27.96 15.03 -4.20
CA ASP A 552 27.50 15.00 -2.80
C ASP A 552 26.55 13.83 -2.52
N TRP A 553 26.36 12.89 -3.45
CA TRP A 553 25.48 11.74 -3.24
C TRP A 553 26.05 10.79 -2.18
N ILE A 554 25.15 10.20 -1.38
CA ILE A 554 25.49 9.18 -0.39
C ILE A 554 24.89 7.86 -0.87
N THR A 555 25.74 6.93 -1.31
CA THR A 555 25.31 5.61 -1.76
C THR A 555 24.97 4.73 -0.56
N LEU A 556 23.69 4.39 -0.42
CA LEU A 556 23.15 3.49 0.60
C LEU A 556 22.12 2.55 -0.04
N PRO A 557 21.84 1.37 0.54
CA PRO A 557 20.87 0.41 0.00
C PRO A 557 19.41 0.81 0.28
N VAL A 558 19.07 2.10 0.13
CA VAL A 558 17.71 2.62 0.30
C VAL A 558 16.76 1.96 -0.72
N GLY A 559 15.62 1.47 -0.24
CA GLY A 559 14.64 0.73 -1.05
C GLY A 559 14.93 -0.77 -1.20
N GLN A 560 16.12 -1.24 -0.81
CA GLN A 560 16.41 -2.68 -0.73
C GLN A 560 15.73 -3.30 0.51
N ASN A 561 15.76 -4.62 0.64
CA ASN A 561 15.19 -5.34 1.79
C ASN A 561 13.69 -5.06 2.02
N LEU A 562 12.95 -4.67 0.98
CA LEU A 562 11.51 -4.51 1.09
C LEU A 562 10.90 -5.84 1.50
N GLU A 563 10.05 -5.83 2.51
CA GLU A 563 9.33 -7.01 2.99
C GLU A 563 7.89 -6.62 3.38
N ASP A 564 6.99 -7.59 3.32
CA ASP A 564 5.62 -7.55 3.82
C ASP A 564 5.27 -8.96 4.27
N HIS A 565 4.25 -9.11 5.13
CA HIS A 565 3.67 -10.42 5.40
C HIS A 565 3.19 -11.01 4.06
N THR A 566 3.50 -12.28 3.80
CA THR A 566 2.90 -12.97 2.65
C THR A 566 1.51 -13.46 3.04
N ASN A 567 0.46 -12.86 2.46
CA ASN A 567 -0.92 -13.24 2.71
C ASN A 567 -1.38 -14.43 1.84
N THR A 568 -2.05 -15.41 2.45
CA THR A 568 -2.80 -16.48 1.78
C THR A 568 -4.20 -16.57 2.37
N ASP A 569 -5.22 -16.19 1.62
CA ASP A 569 -6.62 -16.30 2.04
C ASP A 569 -7.14 -17.72 1.83
N LEU A 570 -7.85 -18.25 2.82
CA LEU A 570 -8.72 -19.41 2.71
C LEU A 570 -10.16 -18.99 2.99
N VAL A 571 -11.15 -19.74 2.49
CA VAL A 571 -12.57 -19.45 2.74
C VAL A 571 -13.29 -20.70 3.19
N ILE A 572 -14.06 -20.55 4.26
CA ILE A 572 -14.96 -21.57 4.78
C ILE A 572 -16.41 -21.06 4.80
N SER A 573 -17.37 -21.97 4.95
CA SER A 573 -18.76 -21.66 5.25
C SER A 573 -19.28 -22.53 6.38
N HIS A 574 -20.11 -21.95 7.26
CA HIS A 574 -20.76 -22.66 8.34
C HIS A 574 -22.16 -22.06 8.65
N PRO A 575 -23.19 -22.88 8.93
CA PRO A 575 -24.56 -22.40 9.16
C PRO A 575 -24.71 -21.34 10.27
N ASP A 576 -23.89 -21.43 11.31
CA ASP A 576 -23.96 -20.53 12.48
C ASP A 576 -23.29 -19.17 12.24
N VAL A 577 -22.56 -18.99 11.14
CA VAL A 577 -21.94 -17.70 10.82
C VAL A 577 -23.03 -16.65 10.60
N VAL A 578 -22.83 -15.46 11.18
CA VAL A 578 -23.73 -14.30 11.07
C VAL A 578 -22.97 -13.14 10.47
N PHE A 579 -23.26 -12.84 9.21
CA PHE A 579 -22.71 -11.70 8.50
C PHE A 579 -23.39 -10.38 8.92
N TYR A 580 -22.60 -9.31 8.97
CA TYR A 580 -23.06 -7.94 9.16
C TYR A 580 -22.44 -7.08 8.06
N ASP A 581 -23.26 -6.29 7.38
CA ASP A 581 -22.81 -5.44 6.30
C ASP A 581 -22.29 -4.10 6.82
N PHE A 582 -20.97 -4.01 6.98
CA PHE A 582 -20.31 -2.78 7.41
C PHE A 582 -20.22 -1.72 6.30
N TYR A 583 -20.34 -2.12 5.02
CA TYR A 583 -20.36 -1.16 3.92
C TYR A 583 -21.72 -0.46 3.86
N GLU A 584 -22.82 -1.22 4.02
CA GLU A 584 -24.16 -0.62 4.15
C GLU A 584 -24.23 0.30 5.37
N ALA A 585 -23.57 -0.05 6.48
CA ALA A 585 -23.51 0.78 7.68
C ALA A 585 -22.83 2.15 7.48
N TYR A 586 -22.05 2.36 6.42
CA TYR A 586 -21.56 3.69 6.08
C TYR A 586 -22.70 4.62 5.64
N THR A 587 -23.67 4.10 4.87
CA THR A 587 -24.75 4.92 4.28
C THR A 587 -26.09 4.81 5.01
N ASP A 588 -26.53 3.59 5.34
CA ASP A 588 -27.80 3.30 6.00
C ASP A 588 -27.59 2.28 7.15
N PRO A 589 -26.96 2.70 8.27
CA PRO A 589 -26.72 1.80 9.39
C PRO A 589 -28.02 1.33 10.05
N ILE A 590 -28.04 0.08 10.50
CA ILE A 590 -29.11 -0.45 11.34
C ILE A 590 -29.32 0.49 12.52
N VAL A 591 -30.54 1.02 12.62
CA VAL A 591 -30.89 2.12 13.55
C VAL A 591 -30.51 1.80 15.00
N ALA A 592 -30.75 0.57 15.45
CA ALA A 592 -30.41 0.15 16.81
C ALA A 592 -28.89 0.18 17.06
N ASP A 593 -28.07 -0.25 16.11
CA ASP A 593 -26.61 -0.28 16.23
C ASP A 593 -26.03 1.14 16.15
N ARG A 594 -26.55 1.97 15.24
CA ARG A 594 -26.23 3.40 15.16
C ARG A 594 -26.51 4.08 16.50
N ASP A 595 -27.70 3.89 17.05
CA ASP A 595 -28.12 4.56 18.28
C ASP A 595 -27.36 4.01 19.51
N ALA A 596 -27.04 2.72 19.55
CA ALA A 596 -26.16 2.15 20.57
C ALA A 596 -24.77 2.78 20.53
N TYR A 597 -24.20 2.95 19.33
CA TYR A 597 -22.88 3.54 19.16
C TYR A 597 -22.85 5.04 19.51
N LEU A 598 -23.79 5.81 18.97
CA LEU A 598 -23.86 7.25 19.19
C LEU A 598 -24.11 7.60 20.65
N ASN A 599 -25.02 6.88 21.32
CA ASN A 599 -25.43 7.20 22.69
C ASN A 599 -24.53 6.58 23.76
N LYS A 600 -23.92 5.42 23.49
CA LYS A 600 -23.21 4.63 24.53
C LYS A 600 -21.81 4.16 24.14
N ARG A 601 -21.36 4.37 22.89
CA ARG A 601 -20.12 3.79 22.35
C ARG A 601 -20.10 2.27 22.49
N SER A 602 -21.23 1.65 22.18
CA SER A 602 -21.44 0.20 22.29
C SER A 602 -22.04 -0.38 21.02
N GLY A 603 -22.06 -1.71 20.93
CA GLY A 603 -22.57 -2.44 19.77
C GLY A 603 -21.51 -2.73 18.73
N ILE A 604 -21.93 -3.38 17.65
CA ILE A 604 -21.04 -3.89 16.58
C ILE A 604 -20.21 -2.79 15.90
N LEU A 605 -20.68 -1.54 15.88
CA LEU A 605 -19.93 -0.41 15.30
C LEU A 605 -18.74 0.04 16.16
N ALA A 606 -18.64 -0.41 17.41
CA ALA A 606 -17.45 -0.23 18.27
C ALA A 606 -16.38 -1.30 18.03
N GLU A 607 -16.66 -2.32 17.20
CA GLU A 607 -15.71 -3.34 16.74
C GLU A 607 -15.24 -3.01 15.31
N ALA A 608 -14.06 -3.51 14.93
CA ALA A 608 -13.54 -3.26 13.58
C ALA A 608 -14.39 -3.97 12.51
N ALA A 609 -14.45 -3.36 11.33
CA ALA A 609 -15.02 -3.96 10.14
C ALA A 609 -13.96 -4.71 9.30
N PRO A 610 -14.34 -5.81 8.62
CA PRO A 610 -15.52 -6.63 8.91
C PRO A 610 -15.35 -7.29 10.31
N ASN A 611 -16.36 -7.99 10.81
CA ASN A 611 -16.25 -8.60 12.15
C ASN A 611 -15.06 -9.58 12.20
N ILE A 612 -14.02 -9.21 12.94
CA ILE A 612 -12.76 -9.97 13.05
C ILE A 612 -12.92 -10.98 14.18
N GLY A 613 -13.06 -12.26 13.80
CA GLY A 613 -13.16 -13.38 14.72
C GLY A 613 -11.82 -13.74 15.36
N PRO A 614 -11.51 -15.03 15.59
CA PRO A 614 -10.33 -15.38 16.37
C PRO A 614 -9.05 -15.14 15.60
N MET A 615 -8.03 -14.75 16.35
CA MET A 615 -6.65 -14.62 15.91
C MET A 615 -5.88 -15.84 16.37
N PHE A 616 -5.08 -16.46 15.51
CA PHE A 616 -4.37 -17.69 15.88
C PHE A 616 -3.00 -17.81 15.23
N TRP A 617 -2.09 -18.52 15.89
CA TRP A 617 -0.68 -18.57 15.52
C TRP A 617 -0.11 -19.97 15.60
N ASP A 618 0.80 -20.27 14.67
CA ASP A 618 1.62 -21.47 14.70
C ASP A 618 3.06 -21.14 14.27
N VAL A 619 4.00 -22.00 14.63
CA VAL A 619 5.41 -21.90 14.21
C VAL A 619 5.78 -23.17 13.47
N ILE A 620 6.23 -23.02 12.23
CA ILE A 620 6.59 -24.14 11.36
C ILE A 620 8.12 -24.24 11.28
N PRO A 621 8.72 -25.31 11.81
CA PRO A 621 10.14 -25.60 11.57
C PRO A 621 10.36 -25.92 10.08
N GLY A 622 11.22 -25.15 9.42
CA GLY A 622 11.64 -25.41 8.04
C GLY A 622 12.72 -26.49 7.95
N ALA A 623 12.81 -27.14 6.79
CA ALA A 623 13.86 -28.13 6.50
C ALA A 623 15.27 -27.48 6.43
N ASP A 624 15.32 -26.17 6.22
CA ASP A 624 16.51 -25.31 6.27
C ASP A 624 16.95 -24.94 7.70
N GLY A 625 16.26 -25.44 8.73
CA GLY A 625 16.51 -25.10 10.12
C GLY A 625 15.95 -23.74 10.56
N ILE A 626 15.22 -23.04 9.69
CA ILE A 626 14.60 -21.74 10.01
C ILE A 626 13.14 -21.96 10.42
N SER A 627 12.80 -21.54 11.64
CA SER A 627 11.41 -21.56 12.13
C SER A 627 10.63 -20.35 11.63
N ARG A 628 9.60 -20.61 10.81
CA ARG A 628 8.74 -19.60 10.21
C ARG A 628 7.47 -19.39 11.03
N GLN A 629 7.18 -18.14 11.35
CA GLN A 629 5.98 -17.76 12.09
C GLN A 629 4.80 -17.62 11.15
N LEU A 630 3.66 -18.19 11.55
CA LEU A 630 2.37 -17.95 10.93
C LEU A 630 1.45 -17.21 11.91
N GLN A 631 0.78 -16.18 11.43
CA GLN A 631 -0.41 -15.60 12.05
C GLN A 631 -1.60 -15.87 11.15
N TRP A 632 -2.77 -16.06 11.74
CA TRP A 632 -4.03 -16.15 11.04
C TRP A 632 -5.02 -15.13 11.60
N THR A 633 -5.76 -14.51 10.69
CA THR A 633 -6.85 -13.58 11.01
C THR A 633 -8.12 -14.12 10.38
N ALA A 634 -9.06 -14.58 11.22
CA ALA A 634 -10.38 -14.97 10.76
C ALA A 634 -11.31 -13.74 10.72
N ARG A 635 -12.08 -13.59 9.64
CA ARG A 635 -13.07 -12.51 9.51
C ARG A 635 -14.36 -13.02 8.87
N VAL A 636 -15.49 -12.46 9.29
CA VAL A 636 -16.80 -12.80 8.73
C VAL A 636 -17.05 -11.96 7.48
N GLU A 637 -16.53 -12.46 6.36
CA GLU A 637 -16.61 -11.86 5.03
C GLU A 637 -16.38 -12.97 4.00
N GLY A 638 -16.94 -12.81 2.80
CA GLY A 638 -16.56 -13.59 1.63
C GLY A 638 -15.30 -13.01 0.97
N SER A 639 -14.51 -13.88 0.34
CA SER A 639 -13.35 -13.47 -0.47
C SER A 639 -13.17 -14.45 -1.63
N LEU A 640 -12.26 -14.15 -2.56
CA LEU A 640 -11.92 -15.04 -3.67
C LEU A 640 -13.14 -15.48 -4.52
N GLY A 641 -14.13 -14.59 -4.69
CA GLY A 641 -15.37 -14.86 -5.42
C GLY A 641 -16.48 -15.55 -4.59
N GLU A 642 -16.19 -15.94 -3.35
CA GLU A 642 -17.20 -16.50 -2.45
C GLU A 642 -18.11 -15.41 -1.87
N LYS A 643 -19.40 -15.70 -1.78
CA LYS A 643 -20.42 -14.71 -1.38
C LYS A 643 -20.41 -14.46 0.13
N ASN A 644 -20.75 -13.25 0.55
CA ASN A 644 -21.08 -12.92 1.94
C ASN A 644 -22.28 -13.75 2.43
N GLY A 645 -22.42 -13.86 3.76
CA GLY A 645 -23.56 -14.48 4.42
C GLY A 645 -23.16 -15.50 5.47
N LYS A 646 -22.78 -16.70 5.02
CA LYS A 646 -22.34 -17.82 5.89
C LYS A 646 -20.85 -18.09 5.85
N THR A 647 -20.11 -17.21 5.19
CA THR A 647 -18.69 -17.36 4.91
C THR A 647 -17.81 -16.68 5.94
N MET A 648 -16.63 -17.25 6.13
CA MET A 648 -15.52 -16.61 6.83
C MET A 648 -14.25 -16.79 6.01
N THR A 649 -13.49 -15.71 5.89
CA THR A 649 -12.14 -15.74 5.33
C THR A 649 -11.12 -15.91 6.44
N LEU A 650 -10.17 -16.84 6.24
CA LEU A 650 -9.06 -17.13 7.15
C LEU A 650 -7.77 -16.72 6.44
N SER A 651 -7.27 -15.52 6.71
CA SER A 651 -6.02 -15.02 6.10
C SER A 651 -4.82 -15.50 6.87
N GLN A 652 -3.95 -16.29 6.21
CA GLN A 652 -2.64 -16.67 6.71
C GLN A 652 -1.61 -15.61 6.36
N TYR A 653 -0.90 -15.10 7.36
CA TYR A 653 0.28 -14.27 7.20
C TYR A 653 1.54 -15.06 7.55
N LEU A 654 2.41 -15.27 6.56
CA LEU A 654 3.79 -15.71 6.78
C LEU A 654 4.63 -14.50 7.20
N GLY A 655 5.16 -14.54 8.43
CA GLY A 655 5.91 -13.45 9.05
C GLY A 655 7.36 -13.81 9.36
N ARG A 656 7.81 -13.51 10.59
CA ARG A 656 9.20 -13.72 11.05
C ARG A 656 9.78 -15.08 10.65
N GLY A 657 10.97 -15.05 10.06
CA GLY A 657 11.70 -16.23 9.56
C GLY A 657 11.54 -16.44 8.06
N ALA A 658 10.65 -15.71 7.39
CA ALA A 658 10.64 -15.65 5.93
C ALA A 658 11.93 -15.00 5.40
N VAL A 659 12.50 -15.56 4.34
CA VAL A 659 13.80 -15.13 3.80
C VAL A 659 13.67 -14.33 2.50
N SER A 660 12.54 -14.45 1.81
CA SER A 660 12.27 -13.71 0.58
C SER A 660 12.30 -12.19 0.80
N ARG A 661 12.92 -11.45 -0.13
CA ARG A 661 13.02 -9.97 -0.09
C ARG A 661 12.79 -9.35 -1.45
N GLY A 662 12.09 -8.22 -1.42
CA GLY A 662 11.78 -7.38 -2.56
C GLY A 662 12.67 -6.14 -2.65
N ARG A 663 12.27 -5.23 -3.54
CA ARG A 663 12.89 -3.93 -3.75
C ARG A 663 11.81 -2.91 -4.05
N LEU A 664 11.92 -1.76 -3.40
CA LEU A 664 11.18 -0.55 -3.69
C LEU A 664 12.05 0.41 -4.50
N ASN A 665 11.49 1.04 -5.53
CA ASN A 665 12.22 2.03 -6.32
C ASN A 665 11.36 3.25 -6.69
N ILE A 666 12.03 4.35 -7.03
CA ILE A 666 11.42 5.57 -7.55
C ILE A 666 11.34 5.51 -9.08
N LEU A 667 10.25 6.04 -9.65
CA LEU A 667 10.02 6.13 -11.09
C LEU A 667 10.35 7.54 -11.62
N LYS A 668 10.32 7.72 -12.95
CA LYS A 668 10.68 8.98 -13.63
C LYS A 668 9.79 10.17 -13.23
N ASP A 669 8.52 9.91 -12.89
CA ASP A 669 7.57 10.89 -12.37
C ASP A 669 7.67 11.08 -10.84
N LEU A 670 8.69 10.49 -10.22
CA LEU A 670 8.98 10.48 -8.79
C LEU A 670 7.94 9.74 -7.93
N THR A 671 7.09 8.90 -8.52
CA THR A 671 6.24 7.96 -7.77
C THR A 671 7.07 6.76 -7.29
N MET A 672 6.59 6.05 -6.27
CA MET A 672 7.26 4.85 -5.76
C MET A 672 6.54 3.59 -6.20
N ALA A 673 7.30 2.58 -6.61
CA ALA A 673 6.76 1.30 -7.04
C ALA A 673 7.54 0.12 -6.47
N VAL A 674 6.83 -0.98 -6.21
CA VAL A 674 7.44 -2.26 -5.85
C VAL A 674 8.06 -2.88 -7.11
N SER A 675 9.33 -2.55 -7.37
CA SER A 675 10.08 -3.05 -8.53
C SER A 675 10.50 -4.52 -8.38
N LYS A 676 10.49 -5.07 -7.17
CA LYS A 676 10.63 -6.51 -6.96
C LYS A 676 9.68 -6.96 -5.86
N VAL A 677 8.74 -7.82 -6.23
CA VAL A 677 7.78 -8.45 -5.32
C VAL A 677 8.54 -9.22 -4.22
N PRO A 678 8.19 -9.13 -2.93
CA PRO A 678 8.98 -9.77 -1.86
C PRO A 678 8.56 -11.21 -1.51
N TYR A 679 7.57 -11.79 -2.18
CA TYR A 679 6.91 -13.01 -1.74
C TYR A 679 7.46 -14.28 -2.40
N LEU A 680 7.60 -15.35 -1.62
CA LEU A 680 7.73 -16.74 -2.08
C LEU A 680 8.82 -17.02 -3.13
N HIS A 681 9.98 -16.36 -3.00
CA HIS A 681 11.17 -16.68 -3.81
C HIS A 681 11.90 -17.92 -3.29
N ASP A 682 11.68 -18.28 -2.02
CA ASP A 682 12.27 -19.42 -1.35
C ASP A 682 11.30 -20.59 -1.20
N ALA A 683 11.77 -21.80 -1.50
CA ALA A 683 10.94 -23.01 -1.45
C ALA A 683 10.48 -23.38 -0.03
N ASN A 684 11.24 -23.03 1.01
CA ASN A 684 10.87 -23.29 2.40
C ASN A 684 9.85 -22.27 2.92
N ASP A 685 9.85 -21.04 2.38
CA ASP A 685 8.74 -20.07 2.61
C ASP A 685 7.42 -20.65 2.10
N ILE A 686 7.42 -21.22 0.88
CA ILE A 686 6.25 -21.89 0.29
C ILE A 686 5.84 -23.11 1.14
N ALA A 687 6.80 -23.95 1.54
CA ALA A 687 6.53 -25.14 2.34
C ALA A 687 5.87 -24.79 3.69
N ALA A 688 6.27 -23.70 4.34
CA ALA A 688 5.65 -23.25 5.58
C ALA A 688 4.20 -22.79 5.38
N VAL A 689 3.91 -22.09 4.29
CA VAL A 689 2.54 -21.68 3.94
C VAL A 689 1.63 -22.89 3.75
N VAL A 690 2.07 -23.85 2.92
CA VAL A 690 1.36 -25.11 2.67
C VAL A 690 1.14 -25.86 3.97
N LYS A 691 2.19 -25.99 4.80
CA LYS A 691 2.08 -26.73 6.06
C LYS A 691 1.10 -26.09 7.04
N GLY A 692 1.06 -24.76 7.08
CA GLY A 692 0.08 -24.02 7.86
C GLY A 692 -1.36 -24.36 7.48
N ILE A 693 -1.66 -24.43 6.17
CA ILE A 693 -2.99 -24.77 5.65
C ILE A 693 -3.37 -26.20 6.07
N GLU A 694 -2.46 -27.17 5.90
CA GLU A 694 -2.68 -28.57 6.31
C GLU A 694 -2.95 -28.69 7.82
N ASN A 695 -2.17 -27.99 8.65
CA ASN A 695 -2.33 -27.98 10.10
C ASN A 695 -3.69 -27.42 10.50
N LEU A 696 -4.15 -26.35 9.83
CA LEU A 696 -5.45 -25.74 10.09
C LEU A 696 -6.61 -26.64 9.66
N GLN A 697 -6.53 -27.24 8.46
CA GLN A 697 -7.52 -28.22 7.98
C GLN A 697 -7.65 -29.40 8.94
N THR A 698 -6.52 -29.89 9.45
CA THR A 698 -6.50 -30.96 10.47
C THR A 698 -7.17 -30.50 11.76
N ALA A 699 -6.84 -29.31 12.25
CA ALA A 699 -7.40 -28.77 13.49
C ALA A 699 -8.92 -28.58 13.42
N LEU A 700 -9.46 -28.17 12.26
CA LEU A 700 -10.89 -27.93 12.07
C LEU A 700 -11.68 -29.15 11.57
N SER A 701 -11.03 -30.31 11.38
CA SER A 701 -11.67 -31.52 10.84
C SER A 701 -12.83 -32.06 11.68
N GLY A 702 -12.86 -31.75 12.98
CA GLY A 702 -13.92 -32.13 13.91
C GLY A 702 -15.15 -31.21 13.91
N VAL A 703 -15.11 -30.08 13.20
CA VAL A 703 -16.19 -29.09 13.19
C VAL A 703 -17.33 -29.58 12.28
N LYS A 704 -18.47 -29.91 12.89
CA LYS A 704 -19.67 -30.37 12.18
C LYS A 704 -20.17 -29.29 11.22
N ASN A 705 -20.58 -29.67 10.01
CA ASN A 705 -21.15 -28.77 8.97
C ASN A 705 -20.22 -27.66 8.47
N LEU A 706 -18.92 -27.70 8.79
CA LEU A 706 -17.94 -26.78 8.21
C LEU A 706 -17.59 -27.21 6.78
N THR A 707 -17.72 -26.28 5.84
CA THR A 707 -17.39 -26.50 4.43
C THR A 707 -16.17 -25.67 4.05
N TRP A 708 -15.14 -26.30 3.50
CA TRP A 708 -14.04 -25.59 2.84
C TRP A 708 -14.48 -25.19 1.43
N LEU A 709 -14.53 -23.87 1.19
CA LEU A 709 -14.82 -23.31 -0.14
C LEU A 709 -13.51 -23.04 -0.89
N GLN A 710 -12.52 -22.50 -0.19
CA GLN A 710 -11.17 -22.25 -0.70
C GLN A 710 -10.14 -22.72 0.33
N PRO A 711 -9.31 -23.74 0.04
CA PRO A 711 -9.29 -24.53 -1.19
C PRO A 711 -10.60 -25.31 -1.41
N ALA A 712 -11.04 -25.44 -2.66
CA ALA A 712 -12.22 -26.21 -3.00
C ALA A 712 -12.05 -27.70 -2.66
N PRO A 713 -13.14 -28.44 -2.37
CA PRO A 713 -13.06 -29.87 -2.07
C PRO A 713 -12.30 -30.65 -3.15
N GLY A 714 -11.30 -31.43 -2.73
CA GLY A 714 -10.43 -32.21 -3.63
C GLY A 714 -9.15 -31.49 -4.08
N VAL A 715 -9.01 -30.18 -3.83
CA VAL A 715 -7.76 -29.44 -4.06
C VAL A 715 -6.90 -29.51 -2.80
N ASN A 716 -5.70 -30.09 -2.91
CA ASN A 716 -4.75 -30.12 -1.79
C ASN A 716 -4.07 -28.76 -1.58
N ALA A 717 -3.49 -28.54 -0.40
CA ALA A 717 -2.88 -27.26 -0.04
C ALA A 717 -1.70 -26.86 -0.94
N THR A 718 -0.89 -27.82 -1.39
CA THR A 718 0.25 -27.57 -2.29
C THR A 718 -0.23 -27.03 -3.63
N ASP A 719 -1.19 -27.70 -4.26
CA ASP A 719 -1.74 -27.29 -5.55
C ASP A 719 -2.49 -25.97 -5.41
N TYR A 720 -3.22 -25.76 -4.32
CA TYR A 720 -3.88 -24.50 -4.04
C TYR A 720 -2.90 -23.33 -4.02
N VAL A 721 -1.84 -23.41 -3.21
CA VAL A 721 -0.82 -22.35 -3.09
C VAL A 721 -0.08 -22.14 -4.39
N LYS A 722 0.32 -23.22 -5.08
CA LYS A 722 1.01 -23.16 -6.38
C LYS A 722 0.17 -22.48 -7.46
N ASN A 723 -1.16 -22.63 -7.38
CA ASN A 723 -2.09 -22.06 -8.35
C ASN A 723 -2.49 -20.61 -8.04
N MET A 724 -2.04 -20.04 -6.91
CA MET A 724 -2.22 -18.61 -6.63
C MET A 724 -1.17 -17.78 -7.38
N VAL A 725 -1.57 -16.65 -7.93
CA VAL A 725 -0.63 -15.66 -8.45
C VAL A 725 0.22 -15.10 -7.29
N VAL A 726 1.51 -14.89 -7.51
CA VAL A 726 2.40 -14.27 -6.54
C VAL A 726 2.62 -12.81 -6.94
N SER A 727 1.71 -11.92 -6.51
CA SER A 727 1.75 -10.48 -6.80
C SER A 727 1.40 -9.65 -5.58
N THR A 728 1.80 -8.37 -5.59
CA THR A 728 1.38 -7.39 -4.57
C THR A 728 -0.12 -7.19 -4.54
N SER A 729 -0.85 -7.40 -5.64
CA SER A 729 -2.29 -7.19 -5.65
C SER A 729 -3.08 -8.20 -4.82
N ASN A 730 -2.64 -9.46 -4.74
CA ASN A 730 -3.38 -10.53 -4.06
C ASN A 730 -2.66 -11.13 -2.84
N ARG A 731 -1.34 -10.92 -2.71
CA ARG A 731 -0.53 -11.46 -1.59
C ARG A 731 -0.10 -10.41 -0.57
N ARG A 732 -0.33 -9.10 -0.81
CA ARG A 732 0.02 -8.06 0.16
C ARG A 732 -0.83 -8.15 1.41
N ALA A 733 -0.21 -7.86 2.56
CA ALA A 733 -0.89 -7.63 3.82
C ALA A 733 -0.91 -6.14 4.21
N ASN A 734 -0.26 -5.27 3.43
CA ASN A 734 -0.09 -3.84 3.71
C ASN A 734 0.78 -3.58 4.96
N HIS A 735 1.68 -4.49 5.29
CA HIS A 735 2.63 -4.40 6.39
C HIS A 735 4.06 -4.14 5.87
N TRP A 736 4.18 -3.29 4.84
CA TRP A 736 5.44 -2.97 4.17
C TRP A 736 6.50 -2.38 5.12
N ILE A 737 7.70 -2.95 5.11
CA ILE A 737 8.83 -2.56 5.97
C ILE A 737 10.19 -2.64 5.24
N GLY A 738 11.25 -2.17 5.91
CA GLY A 738 12.63 -2.63 5.68
C GLY A 738 13.48 -1.86 4.68
N THR A 739 12.92 -0.87 3.99
CA THR A 739 13.58 -0.10 2.93
C THR A 739 14.69 0.85 3.41
N ALA A 740 14.78 1.12 4.71
CA ALA A 740 15.86 1.86 5.34
C ALA A 740 16.42 1.08 6.54
N LYS A 741 16.73 -0.21 6.30
CA LYS A 741 17.16 -1.20 7.29
C LYS A 741 18.16 -0.65 8.32
N ILE A 742 17.87 -0.89 9.60
CA ILE A 742 18.81 -0.65 10.71
C ILE A 742 19.88 -1.74 10.78
N GLY A 743 21.12 -1.34 11.05
CA GLY A 743 22.22 -2.29 11.24
C GLY A 743 23.51 -1.61 11.66
N SER A 744 24.52 -2.42 11.97
CA SER A 744 25.89 -1.94 12.26
C SER A 744 26.80 -2.00 11.03
N ASP A 745 26.33 -2.64 9.96
CA ASP A 745 27.01 -2.83 8.68
C ASP A 745 26.70 -1.67 7.73
N ASP A 746 27.50 -0.60 7.83
CA ASP A 746 27.38 0.63 7.05
C ASP A 746 27.24 0.36 5.54
N GLY A 747 26.11 0.77 4.97
CA GLY A 747 25.79 0.58 3.56
C GLY A 747 26.74 1.26 2.58
N ARG A 748 27.49 2.29 3.00
CA ARG A 748 28.52 2.94 2.17
C ARG A 748 29.69 2.00 1.87
N ASN A 749 29.89 1.00 2.72
CA ASN A 749 30.98 0.04 2.66
C ASN A 749 30.50 -1.34 2.17
N GLY A 750 29.40 -1.39 1.41
CA GLY A 750 28.81 -2.63 0.91
C GLY A 750 27.98 -3.41 1.95
N GLY A 751 27.73 -2.82 3.12
CA GLY A 751 26.78 -3.35 4.09
C GLY A 751 25.32 -3.19 3.64
N THR A 752 24.41 -3.67 4.46
CA THR A 752 22.96 -3.66 4.20
C THR A 752 22.22 -2.56 4.97
N ALA A 753 22.88 -1.87 5.89
CA ALA A 753 22.25 -0.87 6.73
C ALA A 753 22.20 0.51 6.06
N VAL A 754 21.02 1.14 6.11
CA VAL A 754 20.83 2.55 5.76
C VAL A 754 21.01 3.44 6.98
N VAL A 755 20.58 2.95 8.16
CA VAL A 755 20.71 3.68 9.43
C VAL A 755 21.47 2.87 10.47
N ASP A 756 22.18 3.60 11.34
CA ASP A 756 22.91 3.03 12.47
C ASP A 756 21.96 2.65 13.63
N LEU A 757 22.53 2.13 14.72
CA LEU A 757 21.77 1.68 15.89
C LEU A 757 21.05 2.81 16.66
N ASN A 758 21.33 4.07 16.36
CA ASN A 758 20.61 5.25 16.86
C ASN A 758 19.58 5.76 15.84
N THR A 759 19.32 4.99 14.80
CA THR A 759 18.48 5.34 13.65
C THR A 759 19.01 6.50 12.80
N LYS A 760 20.29 6.87 12.96
CA LYS A 760 20.92 7.94 12.20
C LYS A 760 21.33 7.42 10.82
N VAL A 761 21.01 8.17 9.77
CA VAL A 761 21.39 7.82 8.40
C VAL A 761 22.90 7.86 8.25
N TYR A 762 23.50 6.78 7.75
CA TYR A 762 24.93 6.74 7.48
C TYR A 762 25.36 7.85 6.52
N GLY A 763 26.51 8.47 6.78
CA GLY A 763 26.96 9.65 6.02
C GLY A 763 26.30 10.97 6.44
N THR A 764 25.54 10.98 7.54
CA THR A 764 24.95 12.21 8.09
C THR A 764 25.22 12.38 9.59
N ASP A 765 25.11 13.60 10.10
CA ASP A 765 25.25 13.89 11.54
C ASP A 765 23.91 14.14 12.26
N ASN A 766 22.86 14.56 11.55
CA ASN A 766 21.61 15.00 12.16
C ASN A 766 20.32 14.55 11.45
N LEU A 767 20.41 13.56 10.54
CA LEU A 767 19.26 12.93 9.88
C LEU A 767 18.98 11.55 10.46
N PHE A 768 17.73 11.31 10.85
CA PHE A 768 17.27 10.07 11.47
C PHE A 768 16.07 9.49 10.71
N VAL A 769 15.83 8.19 10.85
CA VAL A 769 14.65 7.52 10.30
C VAL A 769 13.94 6.73 11.38
N VAL A 770 12.67 7.05 11.65
CA VAL A 770 11.87 6.41 12.70
C VAL A 770 10.48 6.08 12.16
N ASP A 771 10.38 4.97 11.44
CA ASP A 771 9.12 4.36 11.00
C ASP A 771 9.33 2.88 10.60
N ALA A 772 8.36 2.27 9.93
CA ALA A 772 8.37 0.89 9.45
C ALA A 772 9.59 0.54 8.56
N SER A 773 10.18 1.52 7.87
CA SER A 773 11.30 1.31 6.95
C SER A 773 12.55 0.75 7.63
N ILE A 774 12.73 0.93 8.94
CA ILE A 774 13.97 0.49 9.61
C ILE A 774 13.99 -1.00 9.98
N PHE A 775 12.83 -1.68 9.95
CA PHE A 775 12.72 -3.05 10.41
C PHE A 775 13.55 -4.01 9.54
N PRO A 776 14.48 -4.80 10.09
CA PRO A 776 15.31 -5.71 9.29
C PRO A 776 14.56 -6.88 8.66
N GLY A 777 13.46 -7.29 9.28
CA GLY A 777 12.61 -8.34 8.77
C GLY A 777 11.21 -8.34 9.37
N MET A 778 10.31 -9.13 8.81
CA MET A 778 8.92 -9.21 9.31
C MET A 778 8.84 -9.84 10.69
N VAL A 779 7.75 -9.52 11.37
CA VAL A 779 7.49 -9.84 12.78
C VAL A 779 6.35 -10.85 12.88
N THR A 780 5.92 -11.23 14.09
CA THR A 780 4.87 -12.22 14.28
C THR A 780 3.47 -11.67 13.98
N THR A 781 3.25 -10.37 14.20
CA THR A 781 1.90 -9.77 14.23
C THR A 781 1.79 -8.48 13.42
N ASN A 782 0.60 -7.91 13.31
CA ASN A 782 0.40 -6.62 12.64
C ASN A 782 1.33 -5.55 13.28
N PRO A 783 2.10 -4.79 12.47
CA PRO A 783 3.33 -4.15 12.95
C PRO A 783 3.11 -2.86 13.74
N SER A 784 1.88 -2.33 13.81
CA SER A 784 1.62 -0.98 14.34
C SER A 784 2.16 -0.79 15.77
N ALA A 785 1.92 -1.75 16.67
CA ALA A 785 2.43 -1.69 18.03
C ALA A 785 3.97 -1.73 18.08
N LEU A 786 4.59 -2.58 17.28
CA LEU A 786 6.06 -2.69 17.22
C LEU A 786 6.69 -1.41 16.67
N ILE A 787 6.06 -0.75 15.69
CA ILE A 787 6.55 0.53 15.16
C ILE A 787 6.49 1.62 16.24
N VAL A 788 5.41 1.69 17.02
CA VAL A 788 5.27 2.66 18.13
C VAL A 788 6.31 2.38 19.22
N ILE A 789 6.58 1.11 19.53
CA ILE A 789 7.64 0.69 20.47
C ILE A 789 9.03 1.06 19.94
N ALA A 790 9.30 0.83 18.66
CA ALA A 790 10.54 1.23 18.02
C ALA A 790 10.73 2.75 18.06
N ALA A 791 9.66 3.52 17.89
CA ALA A 791 9.70 4.98 18.00
C ALA A 791 10.03 5.47 19.42
N GLU A 792 9.46 4.84 20.46
CA GLU A 792 9.82 5.11 21.87
C GLU A 792 11.29 4.79 22.18
N GLN A 793 11.83 3.71 21.61
CA GLN A 793 13.24 3.36 21.76
C GLN A 793 14.15 4.31 20.99
N ALA A 794 13.81 4.62 19.73
CA ALA A 794 14.55 5.54 18.89
C ALA A 794 14.61 6.94 19.52
N ALA A 795 13.48 7.46 20.00
CA ALA A 795 13.42 8.75 20.67
C ALA A 795 14.39 8.81 21.87
N ALA A 796 14.40 7.78 22.72
CA ALA A 796 15.31 7.70 23.85
C ALA A 796 16.78 7.72 23.41
N LYS A 797 17.13 6.95 22.36
CA LYS A 797 18.49 6.94 21.79
C LYS A 797 18.88 8.30 21.21
N ILE A 798 18.00 8.92 20.42
CA ILE A 798 18.22 10.25 19.82
C ILE A 798 18.43 11.30 20.91
N ILE A 799 17.59 11.32 21.95
CA ILE A 799 17.71 12.27 23.07
C ILE A 799 19.04 12.09 23.81
N ALA A 800 19.52 10.85 23.94
CA ALA A 800 20.78 10.55 24.62
C ALA A 800 22.03 10.94 23.81
N LEU A 801 21.91 11.20 22.50
CA LEU A 801 23.04 11.62 21.67
C LEU A 801 23.52 13.01 22.06
N PRO A 802 24.84 13.24 22.18
CA PRO A 802 25.39 14.56 22.41
C PRO A 802 25.01 15.51 21.26
N ASN A 803 24.94 16.81 21.55
CA ASN A 803 24.76 17.81 20.52
C ASN A 803 25.88 17.72 19.49
N THR A 804 25.54 17.88 18.22
CA THR A 804 26.54 18.02 17.15
C THR A 804 27.40 19.24 17.43
N VAL A 805 28.71 19.11 17.19
CA VAL A 805 29.69 20.20 17.35
C VAL A 805 30.32 20.48 15.99
N ALA A 806 30.48 21.75 15.65
CA ALA A 806 31.17 22.17 14.44
C ALA A 806 32.66 21.78 14.49
N GLN A 807 33.19 21.23 13.40
CA GLN A 807 34.59 20.89 13.25
C GLN A 807 35.45 22.15 13.16
N ALA A 808 36.53 22.20 13.92
CA ALA A 808 37.48 23.31 13.85
C ALA A 808 38.16 23.38 12.48
N LYS A 809 38.70 24.56 12.14
CA LYS A 809 39.51 24.71 10.93
C LYS A 809 40.63 23.67 10.91
N TYR A 810 40.85 23.07 9.74
CA TYR A 810 41.76 21.95 9.47
C TYR A 810 41.35 20.60 10.05
N GLN A 811 40.19 20.46 10.68
CA GLN A 811 39.69 19.14 11.10
C GLN A 811 38.94 18.41 9.97
N PRO A 812 38.90 17.07 10.01
CA PRO A 812 38.13 16.28 9.06
C PRO A 812 36.62 16.52 9.21
N CYS A 813 35.92 16.72 8.10
CA CYS A 813 34.48 17.00 8.04
C CYS A 813 33.72 16.12 7.04
N GLY A 814 34.34 15.06 6.52
CA GLY A 814 33.67 14.16 5.59
C GLY A 814 34.58 13.08 5.00
N GLY A 815 33.95 12.16 4.28
CA GLY A 815 34.57 10.97 3.68
C GLY A 815 33.68 9.73 3.80
N GLN A 816 33.89 8.73 2.95
CA GLN A 816 33.08 7.50 2.90
C GLN A 816 33.03 6.74 4.24
N SER A 817 34.13 6.71 5.01
CA SER A 817 34.17 6.07 6.34
C SER A 817 33.94 7.03 7.51
N TYR A 818 33.68 8.31 7.24
CA TYR A 818 33.55 9.31 8.28
C TYR A 818 32.19 9.20 8.99
N SER A 819 32.20 9.34 10.31
CA SER A 819 31.02 9.20 11.19
C SER A 819 30.83 10.38 12.17
N GLY A 820 31.73 11.36 12.13
CA GLY A 820 31.69 12.56 12.95
C GLY A 820 30.75 13.64 12.41
N SER A 821 30.97 14.89 12.84
CA SER A 821 30.22 16.06 12.37
C SER A 821 30.67 16.51 10.98
N PHE A 822 29.72 16.74 10.08
CA PHE A 822 29.98 17.19 8.71
C PHE A 822 29.98 18.72 8.58
N LEU A 823 29.74 19.43 9.68
CA LEU A 823 29.68 20.88 9.71
C LEU A 823 31.01 21.47 10.17
N CYS A 824 31.45 22.56 9.52
CA CYS A 824 32.65 23.31 9.89
C CYS A 824 32.31 24.55 10.73
N ALA A 825 33.24 24.95 11.59
CA ALA A 825 33.13 26.16 12.38
C ALA A 825 33.05 27.39 11.48
N ALA A 826 32.31 28.41 11.92
CA ALA A 826 32.15 29.66 11.21
C ALA A 826 33.50 30.24 10.76
N GLY A 827 33.57 30.68 9.49
CA GLY A 827 34.82 31.13 8.87
C GLY A 827 35.64 30.02 8.19
N SER A 828 35.10 28.80 8.11
CA SER A 828 35.65 27.71 7.29
C SER A 828 34.54 26.90 6.60
N THR A 829 34.87 26.27 5.48
CA THR A 829 33.92 25.46 4.69
C THR A 829 34.46 24.04 4.52
N CYS A 830 33.57 23.04 4.61
CA CYS A 830 33.96 21.66 4.36
C CYS A 830 34.31 21.51 2.88
N THR A 831 35.59 21.27 2.61
CA THR A 831 36.13 21.18 1.26
C THR A 831 36.46 19.73 0.95
N TYR A 832 35.84 19.20 -0.11
CA TYR A 832 36.14 17.86 -0.61
C TYR A 832 37.59 17.78 -1.07
N SER A 833 38.29 16.72 -0.68
CA SER A 833 39.63 16.40 -1.19
C SER A 833 39.59 15.15 -2.06
N ASN A 834 39.05 14.05 -1.54
CA ASN A 834 38.92 12.78 -2.23
C ASN A 834 37.78 11.96 -1.57
N PRO A 835 37.40 10.77 -2.09
CA PRO A 835 36.25 10.03 -1.58
C PRO A 835 36.33 9.67 -0.09
N TRP A 836 37.54 9.60 0.46
CA TRP A 836 37.79 9.20 1.84
C TRP A 836 38.00 10.38 2.80
N TYR A 837 38.12 11.61 2.28
CA TYR A 837 38.53 12.75 3.09
C TYR A 837 37.97 14.09 2.60
N SER A 838 37.37 14.83 3.53
CA SER A 838 37.04 16.26 3.39
C SER A 838 37.50 16.99 4.65
N GLN A 839 37.87 18.26 4.52
CA GLN A 839 38.46 19.05 5.61
C GLN A 839 37.87 20.46 5.66
N CYS A 840 37.76 21.02 6.87
CA CYS A 840 37.38 22.42 7.05
C CYS A 840 38.54 23.34 6.66
N LEU A 841 38.35 24.21 5.65
CA LEU A 841 39.37 25.15 5.14
C LEU A 841 38.92 26.61 5.19
#